data_AF-A0A3A0A492-F1
#
_entry.id   AF-A0A3A0A492-F1
#
_cell.length_a   1.000
_cell.length_b   1.000
_cell.length_c   1.000
_cell.angle_alpha   90.00
_cell.angle_beta   90.00
_cell.angle_gamma   90.00
#
_symmetry.space_group_name_H-M   'P 1'
#
loop_
_entity.id
_entity.type
_entity.pdbx_description
1 polymer ?
#
loop_
_entity_poly.entity_id
_entity_poly.type
_entity_poly.pdbx_seq_one_letter_code
_entity_poly.pdbx_strand_id
1 'polypeptide(L)'
;MTNLFIIKRIVAVGIAGIVLLAGAILLLSTPSRSLAAPLVEEPISSDPHQGAADPAAPRLWAVMAEVAGEDAANSPHAPIETTLLDFQLPGTQPGGLSTPLAAPSNCSGCHVNHIVDNFAGSMMANAARDPIFRAALQVANKDAKFGGDTCIRCHVPNAWLNGRASIANDPSSTDGRLINAEDLQGVACSTCHRLVPPAATTGEAAGDAAERAALTGPFITGSSAYIVDRNDVRRGPFDIAAAPHAVAQSSYLQSAELCATCHDIDNPLLTFDAGTNEFKLNDLDAPAGVDDRLFPIERTYSEWQASTFANGGVSGLDYPGLKRSTGTQNGPITVCQDCHMPMVSSPLANGGPMRTVGLHQWAGGSAAWQDGIVKVWENVAADTGFNKTQTTIDKTLGTEMLQRAAQLDVAIVNGQLEVKITNNTGHKLPTGYAEGRRMWIEIYQLRGATPVFTSGLMAGVVGPLIDDPYLKKYEIKLGLTESHAQNIGRPEIAGEGFHFILNNEVVVDSRIPPRGFSNAAFAARDMQPVGASYADGQYWDTTYYPIHPEADQISVRLMYQTATSEYLDFLASEANFTVSDAVRGDTNWGQIIADLRGQNIGKPVVMAAKHLFIPRQFVAPSGTDTGTCTDAAQPCQTITYALSQAVDGTEIRVAAGTYAEQIQVSKPVSLTGGFTLTNWITPSWTANQTILDGQNVYRPLTINADGVRVDGFIVRNGNATASDGVGGGLFIGSVNVVDRATLVNLRLENNVASTVDSGQGGGLAVAMGNTFNITAELTLSNVTVISNTASTGSLGSSGGGMSIRAEGNSRLNVEMANVTVQENTAGNDFSSNGGGMVLSLNGGTARLRQTRILGNHAARIKTVLGGPSRGGGIFLNNGNLSLENVLIAKNDGERGDALWIESGNSPSSTVAMNYVTIADNSRVAGDAAAAV
;
A
#
# COMPACT_ATOMS: atom_id res chain seq x y z
N MET A 1 18.20 8.82 39.75
CA MET A 1 18.90 9.44 40.91
C MET A 1 20.25 9.95 40.45
N THR A 2 20.83 10.91 41.19
CA THR A 2 22.24 11.40 41.10
C THR A 2 22.74 12.04 39.79
N ASN A 3 22.66 13.37 39.83
CA ASN A 3 23.28 14.42 39.01
C ASN A 3 24.83 14.45 38.94
N LEU A 4 25.31 15.43 38.11
CA LEU A 4 26.64 16.09 38.07
C LEU A 4 27.77 15.29 37.39
N PHE A 5 28.60 15.87 36.52
CA PHE A 5 29.27 17.17 36.65
C PHE A 5 29.30 18.08 35.41
N ILE A 6 29.56 19.37 35.66
CA ILE A 6 29.82 20.47 34.71
C ILE A 6 31.33 20.77 34.71
N ILE A 7 31.91 21.19 33.57
CA ILE A 7 32.89 22.30 33.47
C ILE A 7 33.08 22.73 32.01
N LYS A 8 33.58 23.96 31.80
CA LYS A 8 33.42 24.80 30.60
C LYS A 8 34.73 25.56 30.34
N ARG A 9 34.94 26.01 29.09
CA ARG A 9 35.94 27.02 28.61
C ARG A 9 37.39 26.52 28.34
N ILE A 10 38.25 27.16 27.52
CA ILE A 10 38.27 28.06 26.31
C ILE A 10 39.76 28.10 25.84
N VAL A 11 40.10 28.77 24.72
CA VAL A 11 41.45 29.18 24.20
C VAL A 11 42.02 28.21 23.12
N ALA A 12 42.59 28.63 21.97
CA ALA A 12 42.48 29.86 21.13
C ALA A 12 43.27 29.69 19.80
N VAL A 13 42.93 30.47 18.75
CA VAL A 13 43.79 31.00 17.64
C VAL A 13 44.58 30.00 16.74
N GLY A 14 44.64 30.12 15.40
CA GLY A 14 43.93 31.00 14.44
C GLY A 14 44.61 31.11 13.05
N ILE A 15 43.81 31.47 12.01
CA ILE A 15 44.15 32.22 10.76
C ILE A 15 45.19 31.57 9.79
N ALA A 16 44.86 31.19 8.54
CA ALA A 16 44.70 32.10 7.38
C ALA A 16 44.19 31.38 6.10
N GLY A 17 43.47 32.08 5.19
CA GLY A 17 43.33 31.65 3.78
C GLY A 17 41.99 31.94 3.04
N ILE A 18 41.82 33.15 2.50
CA ILE A 18 41.15 33.53 1.21
C ILE A 18 39.81 32.81 0.86
N VAL A 19 38.59 33.37 0.92
CA VAL A 19 37.97 34.62 0.35
C VAL A 19 37.50 34.52 -1.13
N LEU A 20 36.16 34.55 -1.28
CA LEU A 20 35.31 34.95 -2.43
C LEU A 20 35.51 34.33 -3.83
N LEU A 21 34.40 33.85 -4.42
CA LEU A 21 33.95 34.39 -5.71
C LEU A 21 32.42 34.29 -5.90
N ALA A 22 31.82 35.41 -6.28
CA ALA A 22 30.48 35.51 -6.89
C ALA A 22 30.57 36.62 -7.96
N GLY A 23 29.89 36.44 -9.11
CA GLY A 23 29.83 37.48 -10.14
C GLY A 23 30.00 36.97 -11.58
N ALA A 24 28.95 37.16 -12.37
CA ALA A 24 28.83 36.86 -13.79
C ALA A 24 29.84 37.56 -14.72
N ILE A 25 29.86 37.14 -16.00
CA ILE A 25 30.15 38.01 -17.16
C ILE A 25 29.22 37.62 -18.33
N LEU A 26 28.91 38.60 -19.17
CA LEU A 26 27.90 38.59 -20.24
C LEU A 26 28.55 38.76 -21.64
N LEU A 27 27.71 38.69 -22.70
CA LEU A 27 27.88 39.25 -24.07
C LEU A 27 28.71 38.47 -25.15
N LEU A 28 28.03 38.15 -26.27
CA LEU A 28 28.32 38.76 -27.60
C LEU A 28 27.19 38.52 -28.64
N SER A 29 27.27 39.20 -29.81
CA SER A 29 26.12 39.68 -30.63
C SER A 29 26.39 39.70 -32.17
N THR A 30 25.42 39.69 -33.13
CA THR A 30 23.93 39.79 -32.99
C THR A 30 23.01 39.11 -34.05
N PRO A 31 22.67 39.65 -35.25
CA PRO A 31 21.23 39.81 -35.56
C PRO A 31 20.67 39.30 -36.92
N SER A 32 19.34 39.07 -36.95
CA SER A 32 18.32 39.39 -38.00
C SER A 32 17.06 38.50 -37.82
N ARG A 33 15.80 38.87 -38.08
CA ARG A 33 15.13 40.08 -38.61
C ARG A 33 13.70 40.25 -38.01
N SER A 34 13.44 41.47 -37.55
CA SER A 34 12.20 42.28 -37.56
C SER A 34 10.92 41.87 -38.33
N LEU A 35 9.75 42.21 -37.74
CA LEU A 35 8.67 43.11 -38.23
C LEU A 35 7.68 43.36 -37.05
N ALA A 36 7.73 44.50 -36.34
CA ALA A 36 6.91 45.72 -36.52
C ALA A 36 5.40 45.52 -36.21
N ALA A 37 4.77 45.95 -35.09
CA ALA A 37 4.67 47.26 -34.39
C ALA A 37 3.60 48.23 -35.00
N PRO A 38 3.02 49.22 -34.27
CA PRO A 38 3.17 49.61 -32.85
C PRO A 38 1.86 49.92 -32.05
N LEU A 39 2.03 50.26 -30.76
CA LEU A 39 1.08 50.98 -29.89
C LEU A 39 1.25 52.53 -30.03
N VAL A 40 0.30 53.31 -29.47
CA VAL A 40 0.47 54.75 -29.16
C VAL A 40 -0.14 55.06 -27.78
N GLU A 41 0.52 55.90 -26.98
CA GLU A 41 0.18 56.28 -25.59
C GLU A 41 -0.42 57.70 -25.46
N GLU A 42 -1.27 57.91 -24.43
CA GLU A 42 -1.41 59.14 -23.58
C GLU A 42 -1.84 60.49 -24.25
N PRO A 43 -2.15 61.61 -23.52
CA PRO A 43 -2.44 61.83 -22.08
C PRO A 43 -3.67 62.76 -21.72
N ILE A 44 -4.10 62.70 -20.44
CA ILE A 44 -4.55 63.78 -19.48
C ILE A 44 -5.53 64.93 -19.87
N SER A 45 -6.63 65.10 -19.09
CA SER A 45 -7.32 66.36 -18.65
C SER A 45 -8.68 66.04 -17.97
N SER A 46 -9.37 66.82 -17.11
CA SER A 46 -9.11 67.59 -15.87
C SER A 46 -10.43 68.31 -15.47
N ASP A 47 -10.89 68.16 -14.22
CA ASP A 47 -11.89 69.00 -13.50
C ASP A 47 -13.42 68.93 -13.86
N PRO A 48 -14.37 69.42 -13.00
CA PRO A 48 -15.60 68.67 -12.69
C PRO A 48 -16.92 69.51 -12.68
N HIS A 49 -17.94 68.99 -11.99
CA HIS A 49 -19.15 69.63 -11.43
C HIS A 49 -20.49 69.68 -12.20
N GLN A 50 -21.53 69.39 -11.39
CA GLN A 50 -22.97 69.69 -11.50
C GLN A 50 -23.80 68.89 -12.52
N GLY A 51 -24.99 68.48 -12.07
CA GLY A 51 -25.91 67.63 -12.82
C GLY A 51 -27.33 68.16 -12.85
N ALA A 52 -28.19 67.45 -13.56
CA ALA A 52 -29.65 67.61 -13.53
C ALA A 52 -30.29 66.23 -13.75
N ALA A 53 -31.46 66.00 -13.16
CA ALA A 53 -32.19 64.75 -13.29
C ALA A 53 -33.10 64.77 -14.54
N ASP A 54 -33.23 63.62 -15.22
CA ASP A 54 -34.21 63.39 -16.28
C ASP A 54 -35.01 62.10 -15.99
N PRO A 55 -36.34 62.17 -15.76
CA PRO A 55 -37.14 61.04 -15.32
C PRO A 55 -37.72 60.22 -16.48
N ALA A 56 -36.88 59.39 -17.12
CA ALA A 56 -37.29 58.55 -18.26
C ALA A 56 -36.78 57.09 -18.22
N ALA A 57 -36.77 56.44 -17.05
CA ALA A 57 -36.37 55.03 -16.92
C ALA A 57 -37.30 54.20 -16.02
N PRO A 58 -38.30 53.50 -16.59
CA PRO A 58 -38.75 52.25 -15.99
C PRO A 58 -39.04 51.14 -17.02
N ARG A 59 -38.39 51.12 -18.20
CA ARG A 59 -38.62 50.08 -19.24
C ARG A 59 -37.40 49.39 -19.85
N LEU A 60 -36.17 49.88 -19.67
CA LEU A 60 -34.96 49.19 -20.16
C LEU A 60 -34.40 48.16 -19.16
N TRP A 61 -34.60 48.38 -17.84
CA TRP A 61 -34.08 47.48 -16.81
C TRP A 61 -34.81 46.13 -16.75
N ALA A 62 -36.12 46.11 -17.03
CA ALA A 62 -36.89 44.86 -17.08
C ALA A 62 -36.44 43.98 -18.25
N VAL A 63 -36.34 44.55 -19.45
CA VAL A 63 -35.94 43.80 -20.67
C VAL A 63 -34.49 43.31 -20.59
N MET A 64 -33.57 44.08 -19.97
CA MET A 64 -32.20 43.59 -19.76
C MET A 64 -32.10 42.51 -18.67
N ALA A 65 -32.98 42.51 -17.66
CA ALA A 65 -33.05 41.42 -16.67
C ALA A 65 -33.68 40.15 -17.27
N GLU A 66 -34.66 40.30 -18.16
CA GLU A 66 -35.35 39.20 -18.86
C GLU A 66 -34.40 38.53 -19.88
N VAL A 67 -33.67 39.32 -20.68
CA VAL A 67 -32.63 38.80 -21.61
C VAL A 67 -31.44 38.19 -20.87
N ALA A 68 -31.00 38.76 -19.73
CA ALA A 68 -29.97 38.13 -18.89
C ALA A 68 -30.44 36.85 -18.20
N GLY A 69 -31.75 36.70 -17.95
CA GLY A 69 -32.36 35.47 -17.45
C GLY A 69 -32.41 34.37 -18.51
N GLU A 70 -32.70 34.71 -19.77
CA GLU A 70 -32.73 33.75 -20.90
C GLU A 70 -31.32 33.24 -21.27
N ASP A 71 -30.29 34.08 -21.22
CA ASP A 71 -28.89 33.65 -21.45
C ASP A 71 -28.34 32.80 -20.29
N ALA A 72 -28.78 33.03 -19.05
CA ALA A 72 -28.40 32.20 -17.90
C ALA A 72 -29.07 30.83 -17.91
N ALA A 73 -30.35 30.75 -18.32
CA ALA A 73 -31.11 29.51 -18.40
C ALA A 73 -30.67 28.58 -19.55
N ASN A 74 -30.00 29.11 -20.58
CA ASN A 74 -29.42 28.34 -21.69
C ASN A 74 -27.89 28.15 -21.57
N SER A 75 -27.29 28.44 -20.41
CA SER A 75 -25.89 28.10 -20.17
C SER A 75 -25.72 26.57 -20.16
N PRO A 76 -24.80 25.99 -20.96
CA PRO A 76 -24.49 24.55 -20.91
C PRO A 76 -23.80 24.13 -19.60
N HIS A 77 -23.63 25.06 -18.65
CA HIS A 77 -23.08 24.84 -17.31
C HIS A 77 -24.03 25.37 -16.21
N ALA A 78 -25.34 25.41 -16.48
CA ALA A 78 -26.33 25.71 -15.45
C ALA A 78 -26.33 24.59 -14.36
N PRO A 79 -26.56 24.94 -13.08
CA PRO A 79 -26.76 23.93 -12.03
C PRO A 79 -28.02 23.12 -12.30
N ILE A 80 -28.03 21.84 -11.90
CA ILE A 80 -29.25 21.04 -11.95
C ILE A 80 -30.32 21.65 -11.01
N GLU A 81 -31.58 21.54 -11.44
CA GLU A 81 -32.72 21.97 -10.63
C GLU A 81 -32.92 21.02 -9.45
N THR A 82 -32.81 21.57 -8.25
CA THR A 82 -32.99 20.90 -6.95
C THR A 82 -33.46 21.91 -5.92
N THR A 83 -34.06 21.45 -4.82
CA THR A 83 -34.53 22.27 -3.69
C THR A 83 -33.93 21.80 -2.36
N LEU A 84 -34.11 22.57 -1.28
CA LEU A 84 -33.71 22.13 0.07
C LEU A 84 -34.42 20.84 0.53
N LEU A 85 -35.56 20.49 -0.09
CA LEU A 85 -36.27 19.25 0.21
C LEU A 85 -35.53 18.03 -0.34
N ASP A 86 -34.90 18.12 -1.52
CA ASP A 86 -34.18 16.99 -2.13
C ASP A 86 -32.95 16.54 -1.31
N PHE A 87 -32.37 17.45 -0.53
CA PHE A 87 -31.27 17.17 0.43
C PHE A 87 -31.77 16.80 1.84
N GLN A 88 -33.08 16.75 2.07
CA GLN A 88 -33.64 16.56 3.41
C GLN A 88 -33.55 15.10 3.88
N LEU A 89 -32.54 14.81 4.71
CA LEU A 89 -32.45 13.56 5.46
C LEU A 89 -33.03 13.67 6.88
N PRO A 90 -33.49 12.55 7.50
CA PRO A 90 -34.07 12.51 8.86
C PRO A 90 -33.18 13.11 9.96
N GLY A 91 -33.77 13.22 11.16
CA GLY A 91 -33.11 13.77 12.35
C GLY A 91 -33.50 15.23 12.63
N THR A 92 -32.71 15.92 13.46
CA THR A 92 -32.99 17.31 13.86
C THR A 92 -32.75 18.25 12.68
N GLN A 93 -33.75 19.06 12.32
CA GLN A 93 -33.70 20.02 11.22
C GLN A 93 -33.34 21.44 11.71
N PRO A 94 -32.98 22.38 10.80
CA PRO A 94 -32.73 23.78 11.15
C PRO A 94 -33.92 24.41 11.91
N GLY A 95 -33.62 25.16 12.97
CA GLY A 95 -34.64 25.73 13.87
C GLY A 95 -35.31 24.72 14.81
N GLY A 96 -34.98 23.42 14.74
CA GLY A 96 -35.54 22.37 15.60
C GLY A 96 -35.06 22.37 17.06
N LEU A 97 -34.09 23.22 17.42
CA LEU A 97 -33.52 23.31 18.77
C LEU A 97 -34.25 24.35 19.63
N SER A 98 -34.62 23.97 20.86
CA SER A 98 -35.16 24.92 21.85
C SER A 98 -34.07 25.78 22.50
N THR A 99 -32.86 25.24 22.61
CA THR A 99 -31.64 25.97 22.98
C THR A 99 -30.62 25.84 21.84
N PRO A 100 -30.14 26.93 21.22
CA PRO A 100 -29.11 26.87 20.19
C PRO A 100 -27.87 26.06 20.59
N LEU A 101 -27.09 25.60 19.61
CA LEU A 101 -25.78 25.02 19.91
C LEU A 101 -24.87 26.10 20.52
N ALA A 102 -24.23 25.75 21.64
CA ALA A 102 -23.39 26.68 22.39
C ALA A 102 -22.03 26.88 21.69
N ALA A 103 -21.57 28.13 21.59
CA ALA A 103 -20.24 28.46 21.11
C ALA A 103 -19.14 27.79 21.95
N PRO A 104 -18.03 27.30 21.36
CA PRO A 104 -16.97 26.61 22.08
C PRO A 104 -16.28 27.40 23.20
N SER A 105 -16.30 28.74 23.13
CA SER A 105 -15.87 29.64 24.21
C SER A 105 -16.64 29.45 25.52
N ASN A 106 -17.89 28.96 25.46
CA ASN A 106 -18.68 28.61 26.65
C ASN A 106 -18.13 27.36 27.36
N CYS A 107 -17.30 26.56 26.69
CA CYS A 107 -16.69 25.35 27.24
C CYS A 107 -15.28 25.64 27.79
N SER A 108 -14.51 26.50 27.12
CA SER A 108 -13.08 26.73 27.42
C SER A 108 -12.80 27.37 28.77
N GLY A 109 -13.77 28.08 29.38
CA GLY A 109 -13.62 28.64 30.73
C GLY A 109 -13.60 27.59 31.86
N CYS A 110 -14.13 26.38 31.62
CA CYS A 110 -14.23 25.34 32.64
C CYS A 110 -13.46 24.06 32.28
N HIS A 111 -13.52 23.64 31.01
CA HIS A 111 -12.83 22.44 30.55
C HIS A 111 -11.33 22.68 30.43
N VAL A 112 -10.55 21.66 30.80
CA VAL A 112 -9.10 21.74 30.85
C VAL A 112 -8.46 21.79 29.46
N ASN A 113 -7.31 22.47 29.37
CA ASN A 113 -6.52 22.67 28.15
C ASN A 113 -6.31 21.41 27.30
N HIS A 114 -6.05 20.24 27.90
CA HIS A 114 -5.84 19.00 27.12
C HIS A 114 -7.10 18.50 26.37
N ILE A 115 -8.28 19.06 26.63
CA ILE A 115 -9.49 18.89 25.83
C ILE A 115 -9.57 20.05 24.83
N VAL A 116 -9.59 21.28 25.33
CA VAL A 116 -9.86 22.50 24.55
C VAL A 116 -8.78 22.79 23.50
N ASP A 117 -7.50 22.78 23.89
CA ASP A 117 -6.39 23.15 23.03
C ASP A 117 -6.13 22.07 21.98
N ASN A 118 -6.11 20.80 22.41
CA ASN A 118 -6.00 19.65 21.50
C ASN A 118 -7.14 19.67 20.46
N PHE A 119 -8.37 19.92 20.89
CA PHE A 119 -9.52 20.02 19.99
C PHE A 119 -9.36 21.16 18.99
N ALA A 120 -8.95 22.35 19.43
CA ALA A 120 -8.79 23.52 18.56
C ALA A 120 -7.78 23.31 17.40
N GLY A 121 -6.83 22.38 17.54
CA GLY A 121 -5.92 22.00 16.46
C GLY A 121 -6.51 21.06 15.41
N SER A 122 -7.48 20.23 15.81
CA SER A 122 -8.05 19.15 15.00
C SER A 122 -8.70 19.63 13.70
N MET A 123 -8.81 18.74 12.71
CA MET A 123 -9.59 19.02 11.51
C MET A 123 -11.09 19.22 11.80
N MET A 124 -11.64 18.63 12.87
CA MET A 124 -13.03 18.89 13.29
C MET A 124 -13.24 20.35 13.67
N ALA A 125 -12.34 20.91 14.48
CA ALA A 125 -12.34 22.33 14.87
C ALA A 125 -11.95 23.29 13.75
N ASN A 126 -11.48 22.78 12.61
CA ASN A 126 -11.07 23.56 11.45
C ASN A 126 -11.90 23.23 10.19
N ALA A 127 -12.98 22.46 10.31
CA ALA A 127 -13.79 22.00 9.17
C ALA A 127 -14.41 23.17 8.38
N ALA A 128 -14.87 24.22 9.07
CA ALA A 128 -15.37 25.45 8.45
C ALA A 128 -14.27 26.40 7.94
N ARG A 129 -12.99 26.12 8.30
CA ARG A 129 -11.81 26.88 7.87
C ARG A 129 -11.08 26.23 6.70
N ASP A 130 -11.32 24.96 6.40
CA ASP A 130 -10.60 24.25 5.36
C ASP A 130 -10.88 24.89 3.97
N PRO A 131 -9.86 25.43 3.27
CA PRO A 131 -10.05 26.02 1.95
C PRO A 131 -10.49 25.01 0.88
N ILE A 132 -10.17 23.71 1.02
CA ILE A 132 -10.68 22.65 0.13
C ILE A 132 -12.19 22.53 0.30
N PHE A 133 -12.68 22.40 1.53
CA PHE A 133 -14.12 22.41 1.82
C PHE A 133 -14.78 23.67 1.26
N ARG A 134 -14.19 24.85 1.50
CA ARG A 134 -14.80 26.11 1.03
C ARG A 134 -14.86 26.22 -0.49
N ALA A 135 -13.86 25.73 -1.22
CA ALA A 135 -13.88 25.67 -2.69
C ALA A 135 -14.84 24.58 -3.21
N ALA A 136 -14.79 23.37 -2.65
CA ALA A 136 -15.69 22.27 -3.02
C ALA A 136 -17.17 22.63 -2.76
N LEU A 137 -17.45 23.39 -1.70
CA LEU A 137 -18.76 23.98 -1.42
C LEU A 137 -19.22 24.90 -2.56
N GLN A 138 -18.33 25.71 -3.16
CA GLN A 138 -18.68 26.55 -4.30
C GLN A 138 -19.04 25.68 -5.52
N VAL A 139 -18.27 24.62 -5.77
CA VAL A 139 -18.52 23.69 -6.89
C VAL A 139 -19.85 22.95 -6.69
N ALA A 140 -20.13 22.41 -5.50
CA ALA A 140 -21.39 21.72 -5.23
C ALA A 140 -22.64 22.60 -5.47
N ASN A 141 -22.55 23.90 -5.20
CA ASN A 141 -23.63 24.87 -5.47
C ASN A 141 -23.71 25.32 -6.94
N LYS A 142 -22.61 25.22 -7.68
CA LYS A 142 -22.56 25.43 -9.14
C LYS A 142 -23.08 24.21 -9.90
N ASP A 143 -22.93 23.02 -9.32
CA ASP A 143 -23.38 21.74 -9.86
C ASP A 143 -24.87 21.51 -9.62
N ALA A 144 -25.37 21.76 -8.40
CA ALA A 144 -26.76 21.59 -8.01
C ALA A 144 -27.25 22.77 -7.15
N LYS A 145 -28.46 23.28 -7.42
CA LYS A 145 -29.07 24.33 -6.59
C LYS A 145 -29.24 23.84 -5.16
N PHE A 146 -28.93 24.66 -4.16
CA PHE A 146 -28.91 24.25 -2.75
C PHE A 146 -27.89 23.14 -2.38
N GLY A 147 -27.04 22.66 -3.31
CA GLY A 147 -26.16 21.49 -3.12
C GLY A 147 -25.20 21.59 -1.94
N GLY A 148 -24.81 22.81 -1.56
CA GLY A 148 -23.97 23.06 -0.39
C GLY A 148 -24.64 22.80 0.97
N ASP A 149 -25.97 22.65 1.06
CA ASP A 149 -26.65 22.40 2.34
C ASP A 149 -26.15 21.10 3.01
N THR A 150 -26.05 20.02 2.23
CA THR A 150 -25.48 18.72 2.66
C THR A 150 -24.06 18.86 3.20
N CYS A 151 -23.23 19.68 2.54
CA CYS A 151 -21.85 19.93 2.93
C CYS A 151 -21.76 20.71 4.25
N ILE A 152 -22.56 21.78 4.39
CA ILE A 152 -22.62 22.62 5.60
C ILE A 152 -23.19 21.83 6.78
N ARG A 153 -24.18 20.95 6.55
CA ARG A 153 -24.75 20.05 7.57
C ARG A 153 -23.69 19.18 8.25
N CYS A 154 -22.66 18.73 7.52
CA CYS A 154 -21.55 17.95 8.04
C CYS A 154 -20.42 18.84 8.62
N HIS A 155 -19.94 19.81 7.84
CA HIS A 155 -18.73 20.59 8.17
C HIS A 155 -18.97 21.72 9.18
N VAL A 156 -20.19 22.27 9.21
CA VAL A 156 -20.55 23.43 10.02
C VAL A 156 -21.93 23.25 10.69
N PRO A 157 -22.14 22.22 11.53
CA PRO A 157 -23.46 21.90 12.10
C PRO A 157 -24.09 23.06 12.91
N ASN A 158 -23.26 23.92 13.51
CA ASN A 158 -23.73 25.13 14.21
C ASN A 158 -24.37 26.15 13.26
N ALA A 159 -23.83 26.35 12.05
CA ALA A 159 -24.44 27.21 11.04
C ALA A 159 -25.75 26.59 10.56
N TRP A 160 -25.73 25.30 10.19
CA TRP A 160 -26.88 24.59 9.64
C TRP A 160 -28.08 24.57 10.61
N LEU A 161 -27.90 24.09 11.85
CA LEU A 161 -28.98 24.00 12.84
C LEU A 161 -29.58 25.36 13.24
N ASN A 162 -28.78 26.44 13.18
CA ASN A 162 -29.23 27.80 13.49
C ASN A 162 -29.76 28.56 12.26
N GLY A 163 -30.01 27.88 11.12
CA GLY A 163 -30.60 28.50 9.92
C GLY A 163 -29.65 29.43 9.16
N ARG A 164 -28.34 29.18 9.24
CA ARG A 164 -27.27 29.89 8.50
C ARG A 164 -26.60 29.04 7.43
N ALA A 165 -27.25 27.96 6.99
CA ALA A 165 -26.82 27.23 5.80
C ALA A 165 -27.39 27.84 4.51
N SER A 166 -28.58 28.45 4.56
CA SER A 166 -29.30 28.92 3.37
C SER A 166 -30.19 30.13 3.67
N ILE A 167 -30.62 30.81 2.61
CA ILE A 167 -31.66 31.85 2.59
C ILE A 167 -32.84 31.27 1.83
N ALA A 168 -34.04 31.34 2.43
CA ALA A 168 -35.25 30.80 1.82
C ALA A 168 -35.51 31.41 0.42
N ASN A 169 -35.68 30.54 -0.57
CA ASN A 169 -35.90 30.87 -2.00
C ASN A 169 -34.69 31.51 -2.73
N ASP A 170 -33.48 31.51 -2.17
CA ASP A 170 -32.24 31.83 -2.90
C ASP A 170 -31.44 30.53 -3.14
N PRO A 171 -31.47 29.95 -4.36
CA PRO A 171 -30.77 28.69 -4.67
C PRO A 171 -29.24 28.79 -4.65
N SER A 172 -28.67 30.00 -4.56
CA SER A 172 -27.22 30.23 -4.45
C SER A 172 -26.73 30.36 -3.00
N SER A 173 -27.64 30.49 -2.03
CA SER A 173 -27.34 30.92 -0.65
C SER A 173 -26.59 29.90 0.22
N THR A 174 -26.49 28.67 -0.26
CA THR A 174 -25.77 27.53 0.33
C THR A 174 -24.27 27.53 0.03
N ASP A 175 -23.74 28.62 -0.55
CA ASP A 175 -22.31 28.89 -0.78
C ASP A 175 -21.49 29.14 0.50
N GLY A 176 -22.16 29.18 1.66
CA GLY A 176 -21.55 29.41 2.96
C GLY A 176 -21.38 30.90 3.32
N ARG A 177 -21.95 31.83 2.55
CA ARG A 177 -21.90 33.30 2.83
C ARG A 177 -22.36 33.69 4.24
N LEU A 178 -23.25 32.89 4.84
CA LEU A 178 -23.81 33.12 6.17
C LEU A 178 -22.99 32.52 7.33
N ILE A 179 -21.95 31.73 7.04
CA ILE A 179 -21.06 31.13 8.06
C ILE A 179 -20.28 32.25 8.73
N ASN A 180 -20.59 32.54 9.99
CA ASN A 180 -20.06 33.69 10.72
C ASN A 180 -18.90 33.28 11.66
N ALA A 181 -18.41 34.21 12.48
CA ALA A 181 -17.27 33.97 13.37
C ALA A 181 -17.51 32.92 14.48
N GLU A 182 -18.74 32.72 14.96
CA GLU A 182 -19.05 31.65 15.94
C GLU A 182 -19.11 30.26 15.30
N ASP A 183 -19.33 30.19 13.98
CA ASP A 183 -19.41 28.96 13.20
C ASP A 183 -18.04 28.40 12.76
N LEU A 184 -16.96 29.20 12.80
CA LEU A 184 -15.65 28.83 12.25
C LEU A 184 -14.99 27.61 12.90
N GLN A 185 -15.40 27.21 14.10
CA GLN A 185 -14.96 25.94 14.69
C GLN A 185 -15.64 24.70 14.11
N GLY A 186 -16.52 24.83 13.11
CA GLY A 186 -17.09 23.71 12.36
C GLY A 186 -17.84 22.72 13.24
N VAL A 187 -17.28 21.52 13.41
CA VAL A 187 -17.85 20.43 14.23
C VAL A 187 -17.56 20.69 15.73
N ALA A 188 -18.21 21.72 16.27
CA ALA A 188 -18.01 22.21 17.64
C ALA A 188 -18.29 21.17 18.75
N CYS A 189 -17.78 21.46 19.97
CA CYS A 189 -17.96 20.62 21.16
C CYS A 189 -19.45 20.29 21.43
N SER A 190 -20.31 21.30 21.30
CA SER A 190 -21.75 21.19 21.55
C SER A 190 -22.48 20.31 20.52
N THR A 191 -21.96 20.21 19.28
CA THR A 191 -22.45 19.25 18.28
C THR A 191 -22.32 17.83 18.80
N CYS A 192 -21.08 17.36 19.00
CA CYS A 192 -20.81 15.97 19.39
C CYS A 192 -21.41 15.61 20.76
N HIS A 193 -21.33 16.52 21.73
CA HIS A 193 -21.84 16.25 23.08
C HIS A 193 -23.37 16.34 23.20
N ARG A 194 -24.12 16.78 22.17
CA ARG A 194 -25.59 16.75 22.16
C ARG A 194 -26.17 15.69 21.24
N LEU A 195 -25.33 14.86 20.59
CA LEU A 195 -25.82 13.78 19.73
C LEU A 195 -26.55 12.70 20.54
N VAL A 196 -27.73 12.35 20.06
CA VAL A 196 -28.60 11.27 20.54
C VAL A 196 -28.50 10.11 19.52
N PRO A 197 -28.39 8.85 19.95
CA PRO A 197 -28.36 7.73 19.02
C PRO A 197 -29.68 7.62 18.22
N PRO A 198 -29.63 7.28 16.92
CA PRO A 198 -30.83 7.18 16.08
C PRO A 198 -31.76 6.03 16.51
N ALA A 199 -31.20 4.98 17.12
CA ALA A 199 -31.93 3.88 17.74
C ALA A 199 -31.75 3.85 19.27
N ALA A 200 -32.57 3.07 19.98
CA ALA A 200 -32.39 2.84 21.41
C ALA A 200 -31.15 1.98 21.68
N THR A 201 -30.27 2.42 22.58
CA THR A 201 -29.02 1.71 22.91
C THR A 201 -29.03 1.19 24.35
N THR A 202 -28.22 0.15 24.62
CA THR A 202 -28.03 -0.32 26.01
C THR A 202 -27.28 0.76 26.80
N GLY A 203 -27.87 1.24 27.89
CA GLY A 203 -27.33 2.38 28.64
C GLY A 203 -27.47 3.71 27.88
N GLU A 204 -28.57 3.89 27.14
CA GLU A 204 -28.94 5.19 26.57
C GLU A 204 -29.10 6.27 27.65
N ALA A 205 -28.92 7.53 27.28
CA ALA A 205 -29.00 8.63 28.22
C ALA A 205 -30.45 8.93 28.60
N ALA A 206 -30.67 9.36 29.84
CA ALA A 206 -32.00 9.81 30.28
C ALA A 206 -32.47 10.98 29.40
N GLY A 207 -33.56 10.77 28.66
CA GLY A 207 -34.11 11.73 27.71
C GLY A 207 -33.93 11.34 26.23
N ASP A 208 -33.02 10.43 25.87
CA ASP A 208 -32.76 10.04 24.47
C ASP A 208 -34.02 9.55 23.74
N ALA A 209 -34.83 8.71 24.41
CA ALA A 209 -36.11 8.25 23.88
C ALA A 209 -37.14 9.39 23.67
N ALA A 210 -37.09 10.46 24.46
CA ALA A 210 -37.98 11.62 24.32
C ALA A 210 -37.55 12.55 23.17
N GLU A 211 -36.25 12.69 22.94
CA GLU A 211 -35.73 13.42 21.78
C GLU A 211 -36.04 12.69 20.47
N ARG A 212 -35.87 11.36 20.42
CA ARG A 212 -36.33 10.54 19.28
C ARG A 212 -37.84 10.64 19.06
N ALA A 213 -38.65 10.54 20.11
CA ALA A 213 -40.11 10.57 20.02
C ALA A 213 -40.70 11.94 19.63
N ALA A 214 -39.89 13.00 19.65
CA ALA A 214 -40.31 14.35 19.26
C ALA A 214 -39.92 14.74 17.82
N LEU A 215 -39.32 13.82 17.07
CA LEU A 215 -38.99 13.95 15.66
C LEU A 215 -39.75 12.91 14.83
N THR A 216 -39.97 13.20 13.55
CA THR A 216 -40.53 12.22 12.62
C THR A 216 -39.46 11.21 12.22
N GLY A 217 -39.63 9.96 12.64
CA GLY A 217 -38.83 8.83 12.19
C GLY A 217 -39.43 8.08 10.99
N PRO A 218 -38.80 6.98 10.54
CA PRO A 218 -37.63 6.35 11.14
C PRO A 218 -36.33 7.14 10.92
N PHE A 219 -35.28 6.78 11.65
CA PHE A 219 -33.98 7.44 11.62
C PHE A 219 -32.91 6.50 11.04
N ILE A 220 -31.84 7.12 10.57
CA ILE A 220 -30.78 6.53 9.76
C ILE A 220 -29.43 6.83 10.42
N THR A 221 -28.45 5.94 10.25
CA THR A 221 -27.08 6.15 10.73
C THR A 221 -26.20 6.53 9.55
N GLY A 222 -25.56 7.71 9.60
CA GLY A 222 -24.76 8.25 8.50
C GLY A 222 -25.30 9.58 7.97
N SER A 223 -24.64 10.12 6.93
CA SER A 223 -25.05 11.28 6.12
C SER A 223 -25.48 12.52 6.91
N SER A 224 -24.90 12.72 8.09
CA SER A 224 -25.30 13.72 9.09
C SER A 224 -26.80 13.74 9.42
N ALA A 225 -27.46 12.58 9.36
CA ALA A 225 -28.84 12.34 9.84
C ALA A 225 -28.96 12.38 11.38
N TYR A 226 -28.22 13.28 12.02
CA TYR A 226 -28.09 13.35 13.47
C TYR A 226 -29.39 13.76 14.17
N ILE A 227 -29.57 13.19 15.36
CA ILE A 227 -30.50 13.72 16.36
C ILE A 227 -29.68 14.51 17.37
N VAL A 228 -30.07 15.75 17.58
CA VAL A 228 -29.43 16.68 18.53
C VAL A 228 -30.43 17.01 19.64
N ASP A 229 -29.99 16.82 20.88
CA ASP A 229 -30.73 17.20 22.08
C ASP A 229 -31.13 18.67 22.04
N ARG A 230 -32.42 18.95 22.12
CA ARG A 230 -32.98 20.29 21.94
C ARG A 230 -32.80 21.20 23.16
N ASN A 231 -32.41 20.66 24.30
CA ASN A 231 -32.45 21.31 25.61
C ASN A 231 -31.05 21.54 26.25
N ASP A 232 -29.98 21.38 25.46
CA ASP A 232 -28.57 21.47 25.90
C ASP A 232 -28.19 20.49 27.02
N VAL A 233 -28.81 19.30 27.06
CA VAL A 233 -28.31 18.20 27.89
C VAL A 233 -27.08 17.60 27.22
N ARG A 234 -25.92 17.68 27.89
CA ARG A 234 -24.63 17.27 27.31
C ARG A 234 -24.25 15.87 27.76
N ARG A 235 -24.05 14.97 26.80
CA ARG A 235 -23.71 13.57 27.03
C ARG A 235 -22.21 13.38 27.29
N GLY A 236 -21.88 12.38 28.07
CA GLY A 236 -20.50 11.95 28.32
C GLY A 236 -20.43 10.49 28.77
N PRO A 237 -19.22 9.91 28.87
CA PRO A 237 -19.06 8.50 29.24
C PRO A 237 -19.25 8.23 30.75
N PHE A 238 -19.38 9.28 31.57
CA PHE A 238 -19.45 9.19 33.03
C PHE A 238 -20.81 9.63 33.56
N ASP A 239 -21.27 8.97 34.63
CA ASP A 239 -22.27 9.52 35.54
C ASP A 239 -21.65 10.67 36.37
N ILE A 240 -22.32 11.81 36.43
CA ILE A 240 -21.84 13.06 37.01
C ILE A 240 -22.95 13.66 37.89
N ALA A 241 -22.79 13.52 39.20
CA ALA A 241 -23.80 13.93 40.19
C ALA A 241 -24.09 15.45 40.24
N ALA A 242 -23.16 16.30 39.78
CA ALA A 242 -23.35 17.75 39.70
C ALA A 242 -22.41 18.36 38.65
N ALA A 243 -22.95 19.27 37.83
CA ALA A 243 -22.20 20.06 36.84
C ALA A 243 -22.83 21.46 36.66
N PRO A 244 -22.11 22.47 36.15
CA PRO A 244 -22.64 23.82 35.90
C PRO A 244 -23.67 23.91 34.76
N HIS A 245 -23.89 22.83 34.01
CA HIS A 245 -24.86 22.69 32.94
C HIS A 245 -25.48 21.27 33.01
N ALA A 246 -26.58 21.05 32.29
CA ALA A 246 -27.20 19.72 32.23
C ALA A 246 -26.22 18.69 31.63
N VAL A 247 -26.21 17.49 32.22
CA VAL A 247 -25.33 16.38 31.82
C VAL A 247 -26.07 15.04 31.90
N ALA A 248 -25.70 14.10 31.05
CA ALA A 248 -26.18 12.72 31.12
C ALA A 248 -25.07 11.72 30.72
N GLN A 249 -25.07 10.54 31.34
CA GLN A 249 -24.20 9.45 30.89
C GLN A 249 -24.77 8.84 29.60
N SER A 250 -23.91 8.52 28.63
CA SER A 250 -24.30 7.86 27.38
C SER A 250 -23.26 6.82 26.95
N SER A 251 -23.75 5.62 26.58
CA SER A 251 -22.95 4.59 25.91
C SER A 251 -22.65 4.94 24.45
N TYR A 252 -23.48 5.73 23.79
CA TYR A 252 -23.32 6.12 22.37
C TYR A 252 -21.99 6.85 22.14
N LEU A 253 -21.61 7.77 23.02
CA LEU A 253 -20.33 8.50 22.95
C LEU A 253 -19.10 7.60 23.17
N GLN A 254 -19.29 6.38 23.67
CA GLN A 254 -18.22 5.38 23.81
C GLN A 254 -18.10 4.47 22.58
N SER A 255 -19.13 4.45 21.71
CA SER A 255 -19.26 3.57 20.54
C SER A 255 -18.69 4.18 19.26
N ALA A 256 -18.31 3.33 18.30
CA ALA A 256 -17.93 3.78 16.96
C ALA A 256 -19.09 4.38 16.15
N GLU A 257 -20.34 4.06 16.51
CA GLU A 257 -21.55 4.54 15.81
C GLU A 257 -21.72 6.08 15.92
N LEU A 258 -21.17 6.70 16.98
CA LEU A 258 -21.05 8.17 17.07
C LEU A 258 -20.36 8.75 15.83
N CYS A 259 -19.26 8.10 15.41
CA CYS A 259 -18.45 8.54 14.28
C CYS A 259 -19.16 8.30 12.94
N ALA A 260 -19.99 7.26 12.84
CA ALA A 260 -20.76 6.93 11.64
C ALA A 260 -21.57 8.12 11.13
N THR A 261 -22.15 8.90 12.03
CA THR A 261 -22.90 10.15 11.78
C THR A 261 -22.32 11.00 10.65
N CYS A 262 -20.99 11.18 10.62
CA CYS A 262 -20.29 12.02 9.63
C CYS A 262 -19.21 11.26 8.84
N HIS A 263 -19.12 9.92 8.98
CA HIS A 263 -18.10 9.08 8.33
C HIS A 263 -18.69 7.83 7.64
N ASP A 264 -20.00 7.81 7.40
CA ASP A 264 -20.67 6.98 6.40
C ASP A 264 -21.56 7.98 5.64
N ILE A 265 -21.22 8.33 4.40
CA ILE A 265 -21.84 9.45 3.65
C ILE A 265 -22.40 8.92 2.33
N ASP A 266 -23.70 9.12 2.18
CA ASP A 266 -24.47 8.85 0.98
C ASP A 266 -24.92 10.16 0.31
N ASN A 267 -25.06 10.15 -1.01
CA ASN A 267 -25.67 11.26 -1.75
C ASN A 267 -27.21 11.18 -1.67
N PRO A 268 -27.91 12.12 -1.01
CA PRO A 268 -29.37 12.09 -0.91
C PRO A 268 -30.08 12.29 -2.25
N LEU A 269 -29.40 12.85 -3.26
CA LEU A 269 -29.98 13.07 -4.59
C LEU A 269 -30.08 11.80 -5.44
N LEU A 270 -29.32 10.74 -5.12
CA LEU A 270 -29.06 9.64 -6.04
C LEU A 270 -29.48 8.28 -5.48
N THR A 271 -30.62 7.76 -5.95
CA THR A 271 -31.15 6.44 -5.56
C THR A 271 -30.84 5.37 -6.61
N PHE A 272 -30.52 4.15 -6.17
CA PHE A 272 -30.26 3.00 -7.05
C PHE A 272 -31.53 2.51 -7.76
N ASP A 273 -31.58 2.65 -9.08
CA ASP A 273 -32.57 2.00 -9.94
C ASP A 273 -32.11 0.61 -10.36
N ALA A 274 -32.79 -0.42 -9.88
CA ALA A 274 -32.57 -1.81 -10.28
C ALA A 274 -32.96 -2.09 -11.75
N GLY A 275 -33.76 -1.23 -12.39
CA GLY A 275 -34.16 -1.34 -13.79
C GLY A 275 -33.01 -1.08 -14.77
N THR A 276 -32.17 -0.08 -14.49
CA THR A 276 -30.94 0.20 -15.27
C THR A 276 -29.65 -0.23 -14.58
N ASN A 277 -29.71 -0.72 -13.34
CA ASN A 277 -28.55 -1.08 -12.52
C ASN A 277 -27.60 0.12 -12.32
N GLU A 278 -28.17 1.26 -11.92
CA GLU A 278 -27.50 2.56 -11.90
C GLU A 278 -28.07 3.46 -10.79
N PHE A 279 -27.26 4.32 -10.18
CA PHE A 279 -27.76 5.38 -9.31
C PHE A 279 -28.27 6.56 -10.14
N LYS A 280 -29.50 7.01 -9.90
CA LYS A 280 -30.19 8.07 -10.66
C LYS A 280 -30.64 9.20 -9.77
N LEU A 281 -30.71 10.40 -10.36
CA LEU A 281 -31.34 11.56 -9.75
C LEU A 281 -32.80 11.23 -9.37
N ASN A 282 -33.18 11.55 -8.14
CA ASN A 282 -34.57 11.48 -7.67
C ASN A 282 -35.45 12.48 -8.43
N ASP A 283 -36.77 12.30 -8.35
CA ASP A 283 -37.71 13.33 -8.83
C ASP A 283 -37.56 14.63 -8.01
N LEU A 284 -37.76 15.79 -8.65
CA LEU A 284 -37.69 17.10 -7.99
C LEU A 284 -38.75 17.21 -6.87
N ASP A 285 -38.36 17.76 -5.73
CA ASP A 285 -39.14 17.83 -4.49
C ASP A 285 -39.50 16.44 -3.90
N ALA A 286 -38.75 15.39 -4.24
CA ALA A 286 -38.88 14.04 -3.69
C ALA A 286 -37.63 13.62 -2.90
N PRO A 287 -37.61 13.80 -1.55
CA PRO A 287 -36.47 13.39 -0.73
C PRO A 287 -36.31 11.87 -0.72
N ALA A 288 -35.07 11.43 -0.59
CA ALA A 288 -34.73 10.03 -0.38
C ALA A 288 -35.50 9.38 0.79
N GLY A 289 -36.03 8.19 0.55
CA GLY A 289 -36.56 7.31 1.58
C GLY A 289 -35.46 6.74 2.49
N VAL A 290 -35.87 6.38 3.70
CA VAL A 290 -34.96 5.83 4.73
C VAL A 290 -34.42 4.42 4.43
N ASP A 291 -35.12 3.68 3.57
CA ASP A 291 -34.77 2.34 3.12
C ASP A 291 -34.15 2.35 1.70
N ASP A 292 -33.99 3.54 1.10
CA ASP A 292 -33.44 3.67 -0.25
C ASP A 292 -31.93 3.43 -0.26
N ARG A 293 -31.47 2.74 -1.31
CA ARG A 293 -30.05 2.49 -1.54
C ARG A 293 -29.46 3.68 -2.28
N LEU A 294 -28.88 4.59 -1.52
CA LEU A 294 -28.28 5.83 -2.02
C LEU A 294 -26.82 5.64 -2.49
N PHE A 295 -26.34 6.59 -3.31
CA PHE A 295 -24.99 6.52 -3.87
C PHE A 295 -23.90 6.68 -2.77
N PRO A 296 -22.96 5.73 -2.63
CA PRO A 296 -21.90 5.75 -1.61
C PRO A 296 -20.80 6.75 -1.94
N ILE A 297 -20.78 7.92 -1.29
CA ILE A 297 -19.65 8.86 -1.46
C ILE A 297 -18.49 8.48 -0.52
N GLU A 298 -18.78 8.22 0.76
CA GLU A 298 -17.78 7.75 1.74
C GLU A 298 -18.32 6.58 2.57
N ARG A 299 -17.49 5.55 2.78
CA ARG A 299 -17.86 4.33 3.51
C ARG A 299 -16.95 4.03 4.71
N THR A 300 -16.28 5.02 5.28
CA THR A 300 -15.28 4.84 6.34
C THR A 300 -15.80 4.00 7.52
N TYR A 301 -17.01 4.28 7.99
CA TYR A 301 -17.63 3.52 9.07
C TYR A 301 -18.08 2.12 8.62
N SER A 302 -18.74 1.99 7.47
CA SER A 302 -19.15 0.67 6.93
C SER A 302 -17.95 -0.25 6.67
N GLU A 303 -16.83 0.28 6.15
CA GLU A 303 -15.56 -0.43 5.97
C GLU A 303 -15.02 -0.94 7.31
N TRP A 304 -15.10 -0.12 8.37
CA TRP A 304 -14.73 -0.51 9.73
C TRP A 304 -15.69 -1.56 10.33
N GLN A 305 -17.00 -1.40 10.12
CA GLN A 305 -18.04 -2.30 10.64
C GLN A 305 -17.91 -3.71 10.04
N ALA A 306 -17.53 -3.80 8.77
CA ALA A 306 -17.25 -5.06 8.07
C ALA A 306 -15.84 -5.64 8.33
N SER A 307 -15.04 -5.03 9.22
CA SER A 307 -13.67 -5.48 9.54
C SER A 307 -13.58 -6.34 10.81
N THR A 308 -12.42 -6.92 11.07
CA THR A 308 -12.10 -7.57 12.36
C THR A 308 -12.12 -6.58 13.53
N PHE A 309 -11.97 -5.27 13.31
CA PHE A 309 -11.96 -4.29 14.41
C PHE A 309 -13.31 -4.20 15.11
N ALA A 310 -14.41 -4.20 14.34
CA ALA A 310 -15.76 -4.30 14.90
C ALA A 310 -16.07 -5.72 15.41
N ASN A 311 -15.53 -6.75 14.74
CA ASN A 311 -15.84 -8.16 14.99
C ASN A 311 -14.80 -8.84 15.91
N GLY A 312 -14.70 -8.37 17.15
CA GLY A 312 -13.83 -8.93 18.20
C GLY A 312 -12.50 -8.19 18.42
N GLY A 313 -12.13 -7.32 17.49
CA GLY A 313 -11.03 -6.37 17.62
C GLY A 313 -9.63 -6.92 17.27
N VAL A 314 -8.67 -6.02 17.07
CA VAL A 314 -7.33 -6.35 16.56
C VAL A 314 -6.23 -6.07 17.59
N SER A 315 -5.45 -7.11 17.93
CA SER A 315 -4.27 -7.01 18.81
C SER A 315 -2.96 -6.94 18.02
N GLY A 316 -1.87 -6.51 18.66
CA GLY A 316 -0.52 -6.54 18.07
C GLY A 316 -0.15 -5.38 17.16
N LEU A 317 -1.00 -4.37 17.03
CA LEU A 317 -0.72 -3.11 16.34
C LEU A 317 -0.03 -2.10 17.28
N ASP A 318 0.85 -1.26 16.72
CA ASP A 318 1.57 -0.21 17.46
C ASP A 318 0.62 0.96 17.82
N TYR A 319 0.16 0.95 19.07
CA TYR A 319 -0.84 1.85 19.61
C TYR A 319 -0.35 2.53 20.90
N PRO A 320 -0.27 3.88 20.97
CA PRO A 320 0.38 4.57 22.09
C PRO A 320 -0.53 4.80 23.32
N GLY A 321 -1.85 4.65 23.19
CA GLY A 321 -2.82 4.99 24.25
C GLY A 321 -3.22 3.83 25.16
N LEU A 322 -4.04 4.10 26.18
CA LEU A 322 -4.86 3.07 26.83
C LEU A 322 -6.15 2.86 26.02
N LYS A 323 -6.53 1.61 25.79
CA LYS A 323 -7.79 1.26 25.11
C LYS A 323 -8.99 1.52 26.01
N ARG A 324 -10.10 1.96 25.43
CA ARG A 324 -11.32 2.29 26.17
C ARG A 324 -12.00 1.07 26.77
N SER A 325 -12.06 -0.02 26.01
CA SER A 325 -12.77 -1.26 26.38
C SER A 325 -12.06 -2.07 27.47
N THR A 326 -10.72 -2.01 27.55
CA THR A 326 -9.92 -2.80 28.51
C THR A 326 -9.22 -1.97 29.59
N GLY A 327 -9.05 -0.66 29.39
CA GLY A 327 -8.26 0.20 30.27
C GLY A 327 -6.75 -0.06 30.23
N THR A 328 -6.25 -0.84 29.27
CA THR A 328 -4.81 -1.16 29.12
C THR A 328 -4.29 -0.78 27.74
N GLN A 329 -2.96 -0.63 27.57
CA GLN A 329 -2.36 -0.46 26.24
C GLN A 329 -2.46 -1.75 25.41
N ASN A 330 -2.43 -2.92 26.08
CA ASN A 330 -2.54 -4.24 25.47
C ASN A 330 -4.00 -4.66 25.17
N GLY A 331 -4.18 -5.77 24.46
CA GLY A 331 -5.50 -6.29 24.05
C GLY A 331 -5.98 -5.77 22.69
N PRO A 332 -7.22 -6.10 22.28
CA PRO A 332 -7.75 -5.77 20.96
C PRO A 332 -8.24 -4.32 20.85
N ILE A 333 -7.91 -3.65 19.75
CA ILE A 333 -8.51 -2.36 19.33
C ILE A 333 -9.91 -2.65 18.81
N THR A 334 -10.92 -1.95 19.32
CA THR A 334 -12.34 -2.33 19.19
C THR A 334 -13.27 -1.21 18.70
N VAL A 335 -12.89 0.06 18.78
CA VAL A 335 -13.69 1.19 18.28
C VAL A 335 -12.80 2.28 17.66
N CYS A 336 -13.36 3.13 16.80
CA CYS A 336 -12.64 4.25 16.16
C CYS A 336 -11.85 5.09 17.18
N GLN A 337 -12.48 5.39 18.31
CA GLN A 337 -11.89 6.25 19.34
C GLN A 337 -10.78 5.58 20.16
N ASP A 338 -10.57 4.26 20.07
CA ASP A 338 -9.35 3.66 20.61
C ASP A 338 -8.16 4.33 19.90
N CYS A 339 -8.12 4.28 18.55
CA CYS A 339 -7.07 4.93 17.75
C CYS A 339 -7.11 6.46 17.79
N HIS A 340 -8.29 7.08 17.56
CA HIS A 340 -8.40 8.53 17.33
C HIS A 340 -8.63 9.38 18.59
N MET A 341 -8.91 8.77 19.75
CA MET A 341 -8.97 9.44 21.06
C MET A 341 -8.15 8.68 22.13
N PRO A 342 -6.82 8.57 21.99
CA PRO A 342 -6.00 7.85 22.95
C PRO A 342 -6.25 8.34 24.38
N MET A 343 -6.50 7.41 25.30
CA MET A 343 -6.98 7.76 26.64
C MET A 343 -5.84 8.23 27.55
N VAL A 344 -6.08 9.29 28.33
CA VAL A 344 -5.17 9.93 29.27
C VAL A 344 -5.80 10.02 30.67
N SER A 345 -4.98 10.01 31.73
CA SER A 345 -5.44 10.28 33.10
C SER A 345 -5.47 11.79 33.35
N SER A 346 -6.66 12.39 33.42
CA SER A 346 -6.86 13.84 33.54
C SER A 346 -8.25 14.17 34.09
N PRO A 347 -8.50 15.32 34.74
CA PRO A 347 -9.85 15.72 35.10
C PRO A 347 -10.58 16.30 33.88
N LEU A 348 -11.92 16.30 33.89
CA LEU A 348 -12.73 16.87 32.79
C LEU A 348 -12.76 18.40 32.80
N ALA A 349 -12.64 18.99 33.97
CA ALA A 349 -12.74 20.42 34.23
C ALA A 349 -11.74 20.82 35.33
N ASN A 350 -11.38 22.10 35.38
CA ASN A 350 -10.41 22.64 36.33
C ASN A 350 -10.84 22.36 37.78
N GLY A 351 -9.96 21.72 38.56
CA GLY A 351 -10.24 21.32 39.95
C GLY A 351 -11.13 20.08 40.12
N GLY A 352 -11.56 19.43 39.04
CA GLY A 352 -12.36 18.20 39.08
C GLY A 352 -11.57 16.93 39.45
N PRO A 353 -12.26 15.80 39.67
CA PRO A 353 -11.61 14.52 39.94
C PRO A 353 -10.89 13.97 38.70
N MET A 354 -9.76 13.30 38.91
CA MET A 354 -9.03 12.58 37.86
C MET A 354 -9.89 11.46 37.26
N ARG A 355 -9.87 11.31 35.93
CA ARG A 355 -10.55 10.25 35.18
C ARG A 355 -9.68 9.77 34.03
N THR A 356 -9.95 8.57 33.51
CA THR A 356 -9.38 8.11 32.24
C THR A 356 -10.26 8.64 31.10
N VAL A 357 -9.78 9.64 30.37
CA VAL A 357 -10.55 10.41 29.37
C VAL A 357 -9.88 10.37 28.00
N GLY A 358 -10.65 10.46 26.91
CA GLY A 358 -10.09 10.47 25.56
C GLY A 358 -9.46 11.82 25.19
N LEU A 359 -8.25 11.81 24.64
CA LEU A 359 -7.64 13.00 24.04
C LEU A 359 -8.45 13.45 22.82
N HIS A 360 -8.82 14.73 22.77
CA HIS A 360 -9.60 15.30 21.67
C HIS A 360 -8.71 15.83 20.54
N GLN A 361 -7.71 15.04 20.12
CA GLN A 361 -6.77 15.45 19.08
C GLN A 361 -7.32 15.18 17.67
N TRP A 362 -7.91 14.00 17.45
CA TRP A 362 -8.60 13.65 16.19
C TRP A 362 -7.72 13.79 14.94
N ALA A 363 -6.42 13.53 15.10
CA ALA A 363 -5.44 13.52 14.03
C ALA A 363 -5.86 12.60 12.87
N GLY A 364 -5.50 12.99 11.65
CA GLY A 364 -5.97 12.36 10.42
C GLY A 364 -5.03 12.56 9.23
N GLY A 365 -5.44 12.03 8.08
CA GLY A 365 -4.67 12.12 6.83
C GLY A 365 -4.53 13.53 6.25
N SER A 366 -5.20 14.56 6.78
CA SER A 366 -5.14 15.93 6.22
C SER A 366 -3.93 16.75 6.70
N ALA A 367 -2.97 16.14 7.41
CA ALA A 367 -1.79 16.76 8.02
C ALA A 367 -1.08 17.82 7.16
N ALA A 368 -0.71 17.49 5.92
CA ALA A 368 0.02 18.41 5.04
C ALA A 368 -0.79 19.63 4.58
N TRP A 369 -2.12 19.59 4.71
CA TRP A 369 -3.02 20.66 4.29
C TRP A 369 -3.30 21.70 5.39
N GLN A 370 -3.06 21.35 6.66
CA GLN A 370 -3.21 22.27 7.80
C GLN A 370 -2.32 23.52 7.71
N ASP A 371 -1.20 23.48 6.95
CA ASP A 371 -0.41 24.68 6.63
C ASP A 371 -1.23 25.71 5.82
N GLY A 372 -2.15 25.25 4.95
CA GLY A 372 -3.04 26.11 4.17
C GLY A 372 -4.11 26.76 5.02
N ILE A 373 -4.70 26.03 5.97
CA ILE A 373 -5.59 26.58 6.99
C ILE A 373 -4.87 27.67 7.79
N VAL A 374 -3.66 27.39 8.28
CA VAL A 374 -2.83 28.40 8.96
C VAL A 374 -2.60 29.63 8.09
N LYS A 375 -2.19 29.44 6.83
CA LYS A 375 -1.89 30.53 5.89
C LYS A 375 -3.10 31.43 5.61
N VAL A 376 -4.30 30.86 5.51
CA VAL A 376 -5.53 31.59 5.18
C VAL A 376 -6.10 32.32 6.40
N TRP A 377 -6.04 31.73 7.60
CA TRP A 377 -6.78 32.21 8.77
C TRP A 377 -5.95 32.94 9.84
N GLU A 378 -4.62 32.80 9.87
CA GLU A 378 -3.79 33.38 10.96
C GLU A 378 -3.88 34.91 11.13
N ASN A 379 -4.29 35.63 10.08
CA ASN A 379 -4.41 37.10 10.07
C ASN A 379 -5.86 37.60 9.97
N VAL A 380 -6.86 36.72 10.10
CA VAL A 380 -8.28 37.09 9.99
C VAL A 380 -8.76 37.65 11.32
N ALA A 381 -8.82 38.98 11.44
CA ALA A 381 -9.11 39.68 12.70
C ALA A 381 -10.48 39.32 13.34
N ALA A 382 -11.46 38.90 12.54
CA ALA A 382 -12.76 38.44 13.02
C ALA A 382 -12.72 37.03 13.65
N ASP A 383 -11.70 36.22 13.33
CA ASP A 383 -11.55 34.86 13.86
C ASP A 383 -10.69 34.84 15.13
N THR A 384 -11.30 35.25 16.23
CA THR A 384 -10.67 35.22 17.57
C THR A 384 -10.49 33.80 18.14
N GLY A 385 -11.02 32.77 17.46
CA GLY A 385 -11.04 31.38 17.94
C GLY A 385 -10.02 30.45 17.27
N PHE A 386 -9.23 30.94 16.31
CA PHE A 386 -8.25 30.13 15.59
C PHE A 386 -6.97 29.90 16.42
N ASN A 387 -6.48 28.65 16.46
CA ASN A 387 -5.30 28.27 17.23
C ASN A 387 -4.20 27.65 16.33
N LYS A 388 -3.49 28.52 15.61
CA LYS A 388 -2.34 28.16 14.75
C LYS A 388 -1.36 27.17 15.41
N THR A 389 -1.04 27.37 16.69
CA THR A 389 -0.10 26.52 17.41
C THR A 389 -0.62 25.08 17.51
N GLN A 390 -1.88 24.91 17.86
CA GLN A 390 -2.49 23.58 17.97
C GLN A 390 -2.74 22.94 16.60
N THR A 391 -3.13 23.72 15.58
CA THR A 391 -3.23 23.22 14.19
C THR A 391 -1.88 22.72 13.66
N THR A 392 -0.76 23.35 14.08
CA THR A 392 0.60 22.89 13.74
C THR A 392 1.01 21.62 14.50
N ILE A 393 0.54 21.46 15.75
CA ILE A 393 0.75 20.25 16.55
C ILE A 393 -0.04 19.07 15.96
N ASP A 394 -1.31 19.27 15.63
CA ASP A 394 -2.17 18.21 15.08
C ASP A 394 -1.68 17.70 13.72
N LYS A 395 -1.14 18.58 12.87
CA LYS A 395 -0.40 18.18 11.65
C LYS A 395 0.74 17.17 11.93
N THR A 396 1.45 17.35 13.04
CA THR A 396 2.53 16.43 13.43
C THR A 396 1.95 15.08 13.83
N LEU A 397 0.90 15.08 14.65
CA LEU A 397 0.16 13.87 15.05
C LEU A 397 -0.45 13.13 13.85
N GLY A 398 -1.00 13.85 12.86
CA GLY A 398 -1.54 13.25 11.64
C GLY A 398 -0.46 12.59 10.78
N THR A 399 0.76 13.16 10.77
CA THR A 399 1.92 12.54 10.12
C THR A 399 2.35 11.26 10.86
N GLU A 400 2.42 11.28 12.19
CA GLU A 400 2.71 10.08 13.00
C GLU A 400 1.63 8.99 12.84
N MET A 401 0.36 9.38 12.69
CA MET A 401 -0.73 8.43 12.48
C MET A 401 -0.69 7.80 11.08
N LEU A 402 -0.35 8.57 10.04
CA LEU A 402 -0.09 8.05 8.70
C LEU A 402 1.08 7.04 8.70
N GLN A 403 2.13 7.26 9.50
CA GLN A 403 3.25 6.32 9.64
C GLN A 403 2.85 5.01 10.32
N ARG A 404 1.83 5.03 11.20
CA ARG A 404 1.29 3.83 11.88
C ARG A 404 0.25 3.08 11.05
N ALA A 405 -0.45 3.79 10.15
CA ALA A 405 -1.55 3.27 9.33
C ALA A 405 -1.12 2.17 8.35
N ALA A 406 0.17 2.10 7.98
CA ALA A 406 0.71 1.12 7.05
C ALA A 406 1.99 0.47 7.60
N GLN A 407 2.17 -0.82 7.32
CA GLN A 407 3.49 -1.47 7.39
C GLN A 407 4.04 -1.68 5.98
N LEU A 408 5.28 -1.26 5.74
CA LEU A 408 6.01 -1.45 4.49
C LEU A 408 7.12 -2.49 4.71
N ASP A 409 6.99 -3.64 4.05
CA ASP A 409 8.02 -4.69 3.98
C ASP A 409 8.60 -4.73 2.57
N VAL A 410 9.93 -4.86 2.46
CA VAL A 410 10.64 -4.82 1.17
C VAL A 410 11.76 -5.86 1.18
N ALA A 411 11.81 -6.70 0.15
CA ALA A 411 12.77 -7.79 0.03
C ALA A 411 13.17 -8.04 -1.43
N ILE A 412 14.27 -8.77 -1.65
CA ILE A 412 14.59 -9.35 -2.96
C ILE A 412 14.10 -10.79 -2.97
N VAL A 413 13.14 -11.09 -3.84
CA VAL A 413 12.51 -12.42 -3.96
C VAL A 413 12.57 -12.83 -5.42
N ASN A 414 13.11 -14.02 -5.71
CA ASN A 414 13.26 -14.56 -7.06
C ASN A 414 14.01 -13.66 -8.08
N GLY A 415 14.80 -12.69 -7.60
CA GLY A 415 15.51 -11.71 -8.44
C GLY A 415 14.71 -10.44 -8.76
N GLN A 416 13.52 -10.29 -8.19
CA GLN A 416 12.70 -9.08 -8.25
C GLN A 416 12.67 -8.39 -6.88
N LEU A 417 12.40 -7.09 -6.87
CA LEU A 417 12.14 -6.32 -5.67
C LEU A 417 10.67 -6.49 -5.30
N GLU A 418 10.42 -7.25 -4.24
CA GLU A 418 9.09 -7.37 -3.63
C GLU A 418 8.84 -6.17 -2.71
N VAL A 419 7.74 -5.46 -2.94
CA VAL A 419 7.25 -4.38 -2.07
C VAL A 419 5.86 -4.76 -1.56
N LYS A 420 5.75 -5.01 -0.27
CA LYS A 420 4.49 -5.37 0.40
C LYS A 420 4.03 -4.24 1.32
N ILE A 421 2.78 -3.82 1.16
CA ILE A 421 2.13 -2.83 2.01
C ILE A 421 0.97 -3.51 2.74
N THR A 422 1.03 -3.51 4.06
CA THR A 422 -0.01 -4.07 4.93
C THR A 422 -0.83 -2.94 5.57
N ASN A 423 -2.15 -3.03 5.46
CA ASN A 423 -3.08 -2.08 6.09
C ASN A 423 -3.24 -2.39 7.59
N ASN A 424 -2.91 -1.41 8.44
CA ASN A 424 -3.06 -1.49 9.89
C ASN A 424 -4.31 -0.75 10.40
N THR A 425 -5.10 -0.16 9.52
CA THR A 425 -6.34 0.56 9.85
C THR A 425 -7.56 -0.35 9.83
N GLY A 426 -8.65 0.13 10.44
CA GLY A 426 -9.92 -0.60 10.48
C GLY A 426 -10.75 -0.50 9.19
N HIS A 427 -10.41 0.42 8.31
CA HIS A 427 -11.13 0.75 7.08
C HIS A 427 -10.20 0.58 5.86
N LYS A 428 -10.59 1.00 4.65
CA LYS A 428 -9.64 1.03 3.52
C LYS A 428 -8.47 1.97 3.81
N LEU A 429 -7.36 1.74 3.12
CA LEU A 429 -6.18 2.58 3.19
C LEU A 429 -5.88 3.19 1.81
N PRO A 430 -6.08 4.52 1.61
CA PRO A 430 -6.63 5.52 2.54
C PRO A 430 -8.17 5.67 2.43
N THR A 431 -8.89 5.65 3.56
CA THR A 431 -10.35 5.88 3.58
C THR A 431 -10.73 7.37 3.54
N GLY A 432 -12.04 7.63 3.58
CA GLY A 432 -12.66 8.96 3.64
C GLY A 432 -12.78 9.62 2.26
N TYR A 433 -12.84 10.96 2.27
CA TYR A 433 -12.97 11.85 1.12
C TYR A 433 -12.33 11.31 -0.16
N ALA A 434 -13.17 10.98 -1.13
CA ALA A 434 -12.77 10.24 -2.32
C ALA A 434 -11.93 11.08 -3.29
N GLU A 435 -12.25 12.36 -3.44
CA GLU A 435 -11.61 13.21 -4.44
C GLU A 435 -10.20 13.62 -4.00
N GLY A 436 -9.21 13.25 -4.80
CA GLY A 436 -7.84 13.69 -4.64
C GLY A 436 -6.99 12.94 -3.59
N ARG A 437 -7.57 12.07 -2.76
CA ARG A 437 -6.80 11.35 -1.72
C ARG A 437 -6.14 10.10 -2.28
N ARG A 438 -4.80 10.04 -2.27
CA ARG A 438 -4.03 8.91 -2.83
C ARG A 438 -2.81 8.52 -2.02
N MET A 439 -2.43 7.24 -2.13
CA MET A 439 -1.08 6.75 -1.82
C MET A 439 -0.42 6.16 -3.05
N TRP A 440 0.91 6.04 -3.05
CA TRP A 440 1.64 5.30 -4.07
C TRP A 440 2.99 4.79 -3.58
N ILE A 441 3.56 3.86 -4.33
CA ILE A 441 4.93 3.39 -4.15
C ILE A 441 5.85 4.27 -5.00
N GLU A 442 6.84 4.89 -4.37
CA GLU A 442 7.92 5.60 -5.05
C GLU A 442 9.24 4.84 -4.88
N ILE A 443 9.98 4.66 -5.97
CA ILE A 443 11.20 3.86 -6.00
C ILE A 443 12.33 4.63 -6.68
N TYR A 444 13.50 4.59 -6.04
CA TYR A 444 14.78 4.89 -6.66
C TYR A 444 15.70 3.68 -6.55
N GLN A 445 16.23 3.22 -7.67
CA GLN A 445 17.37 2.31 -7.70
C GLN A 445 18.58 3.10 -8.20
N LEU A 446 19.66 3.07 -7.43
CA LEU A 446 20.82 3.95 -7.61
C LEU A 446 22.06 3.12 -7.94
N ARG A 447 22.94 3.66 -8.78
CA ARG A 447 24.37 3.32 -8.84
C ARG A 447 25.11 4.46 -8.13
N GLY A 448 25.53 4.25 -6.89
CA GLY A 448 26.04 5.31 -6.03
C GLY A 448 25.00 6.42 -5.82
N ALA A 449 25.27 7.61 -6.35
CA ALA A 449 24.33 8.75 -6.29
C ALA A 449 23.43 8.89 -7.53
N THR A 450 23.65 8.10 -8.58
CA THR A 450 22.95 8.25 -9.87
C THR A 450 21.76 7.29 -9.96
N PRO A 451 20.52 7.78 -10.15
CA PRO A 451 19.38 6.91 -10.43
C PRO A 451 19.55 6.16 -11.76
N VAL A 452 19.37 4.85 -11.70
CA VAL A 452 19.39 3.93 -12.87
C VAL A 452 18.03 3.30 -13.15
N PHE A 453 17.12 3.33 -12.18
CA PHE A 453 15.69 3.08 -12.37
C PHE A 453 14.90 3.95 -11.37
N THR A 454 13.75 4.46 -11.79
CA THR A 454 12.81 5.19 -10.94
C THR A 454 11.37 4.86 -11.31
N SER A 455 10.47 4.87 -10.33
CA SER A 455 9.02 4.75 -10.55
C SER A 455 8.27 5.53 -9.46
N GLY A 456 7.05 5.98 -9.74
CA GLY A 456 6.21 6.70 -8.77
C GLY A 456 6.63 8.15 -8.51
N LEU A 457 7.35 8.77 -9.45
CA LEU A 457 7.82 10.15 -9.30
C LEU A 457 6.70 11.17 -9.54
N MET A 458 6.82 12.35 -8.92
CA MET A 458 5.88 13.46 -9.10
C MET A 458 6.49 14.56 -10.00
N ALA A 459 5.67 15.14 -10.88
CA ALA A 459 6.05 16.27 -11.72
C ALA A 459 6.01 17.59 -10.92
N GLY A 460 7.00 17.78 -10.05
CA GLY A 460 7.10 18.93 -9.14
C GLY A 460 6.85 18.55 -7.67
N VAL A 461 6.68 19.55 -6.80
CA VAL A 461 6.46 19.33 -5.34
C VAL A 461 4.98 19.06 -5.03
N VAL A 462 4.08 19.69 -5.78
CA VAL A 462 2.63 19.44 -5.79
C VAL A 462 2.23 19.38 -7.27
N GLY A 463 2.21 18.19 -7.84
CA GLY A 463 1.98 17.98 -9.26
C GLY A 463 1.41 16.58 -9.54
N PRO A 464 1.13 16.26 -10.82
CA PRO A 464 0.64 14.95 -11.20
C PRO A 464 1.74 13.91 -10.99
N LEU A 465 1.34 12.67 -10.76
CA LEU A 465 2.28 11.55 -10.81
C LEU A 465 2.68 11.31 -12.27
N ILE A 466 3.98 11.11 -12.49
CA ILE A 466 4.50 10.76 -13.80
C ILE A 466 4.02 9.33 -14.10
N ASP A 467 3.29 9.18 -15.19
CA ASP A 467 2.81 7.88 -15.63
C ASP A 467 4.01 7.04 -16.12
N ASP A 468 4.22 5.89 -15.47
CA ASP A 468 5.30 4.95 -15.78
C ASP A 468 4.78 3.51 -15.67
N PRO A 469 5.34 2.53 -16.42
CA PRO A 469 4.80 1.17 -16.47
C PRO A 469 4.81 0.40 -15.13
N TYR A 470 5.41 0.95 -14.08
CA TYR A 470 5.51 0.35 -12.75
C TYR A 470 4.81 1.19 -11.66
N LEU A 471 4.14 2.29 -12.05
CA LEU A 471 3.42 3.18 -11.15
C LEU A 471 2.29 2.42 -10.41
N LYS A 472 2.46 2.24 -9.10
CA LYS A 472 1.45 1.62 -8.22
C LYS A 472 0.78 2.67 -7.35
N LYS A 473 -0.51 2.93 -7.59
CA LYS A 473 -1.35 3.88 -6.85
C LYS A 473 -2.48 3.18 -6.09
N TYR A 474 -2.83 3.74 -4.94
CA TYR A 474 -3.97 3.38 -4.10
C TYR A 474 -4.86 4.62 -3.95
N GLU A 475 -5.92 4.67 -4.74
CA GLU A 475 -6.84 5.80 -4.84
C GLU A 475 -8.26 5.30 -5.15
N ILE A 476 -9.25 6.14 -4.84
CA ILE A 476 -10.61 6.01 -5.36
C ILE A 476 -10.85 7.14 -6.35
N LYS A 477 -11.61 6.86 -7.40
CA LYS A 477 -12.02 7.81 -8.43
C LYS A 477 -13.52 7.62 -8.66
N LEU A 478 -14.25 8.71 -8.48
CA LEU A 478 -15.68 8.78 -8.74
C LEU A 478 -15.90 9.38 -10.13
N GLY A 479 -17.13 9.25 -10.64
CA GLY A 479 -17.47 9.75 -11.96
C GLY A 479 -18.96 9.72 -12.25
N LEU A 480 -19.29 10.11 -13.47
CA LEU A 480 -20.64 10.06 -14.02
C LEU A 480 -20.71 9.05 -15.15
N THR A 481 -21.68 8.15 -15.13
CA THR A 481 -21.98 7.32 -16.29
C THR A 481 -22.34 8.17 -17.51
N GLU A 482 -22.16 7.62 -18.72
CA GLU A 482 -22.62 8.28 -19.96
C GLU A 482 -24.12 8.59 -19.94
N SER A 483 -24.94 7.70 -19.35
CA SER A 483 -26.39 7.88 -19.23
C SER A 483 -26.77 9.00 -18.25
N HIS A 484 -26.13 9.07 -17.08
CA HIS A 484 -26.42 10.10 -16.09
C HIS A 484 -25.99 11.47 -16.59
N ALA A 485 -24.78 11.60 -17.12
CA ALA A 485 -24.26 12.82 -17.72
C ALA A 485 -25.18 13.35 -18.85
N GLN A 486 -25.72 12.47 -19.69
CA GLN A 486 -26.73 12.86 -20.70
C GLN A 486 -28.05 13.30 -20.07
N ASN A 487 -28.55 12.59 -19.06
CA ASN A 487 -29.84 12.90 -18.41
C ASN A 487 -29.83 14.24 -17.68
N ILE A 488 -28.70 14.63 -17.06
CA ILE A 488 -28.55 15.95 -16.41
C ILE A 488 -28.16 17.06 -17.39
N GLY A 489 -28.08 16.77 -18.70
CA GLY A 489 -27.75 17.76 -19.73
C GLY A 489 -26.28 18.17 -19.80
N ARG A 490 -25.37 17.39 -19.18
CA ARG A 490 -23.93 17.67 -19.05
C ARG A 490 -23.06 16.52 -19.61
N PRO A 491 -23.23 16.10 -20.88
CA PRO A 491 -22.52 14.94 -21.44
C PRO A 491 -21.00 15.15 -21.55
N GLU A 492 -20.50 16.38 -21.42
CA GLU A 492 -19.08 16.72 -21.49
C GLU A 492 -18.27 16.37 -20.22
N ILE A 493 -18.96 16.05 -19.11
CA ILE A 493 -18.35 15.62 -17.83
C ILE A 493 -18.58 14.13 -17.53
N ALA A 494 -18.91 13.33 -18.55
CA ALA A 494 -19.03 11.87 -18.41
C ALA A 494 -17.65 11.21 -18.14
N GLY A 495 -17.65 10.14 -17.34
CA GLY A 495 -16.47 9.43 -16.88
C GLY A 495 -15.92 9.97 -15.54
N GLU A 496 -14.63 9.76 -15.31
CA GLU A 496 -13.92 10.23 -14.10
C GLU A 496 -14.02 11.76 -13.93
N GLY A 497 -14.43 12.20 -12.74
CA GLY A 497 -14.57 13.62 -12.43
C GLY A 497 -14.46 13.95 -10.94
N PHE A 498 -14.62 15.25 -10.65
CA PHE A 498 -14.57 15.82 -9.30
C PHE A 498 -15.85 16.61 -8.97
N HIS A 499 -16.95 16.28 -9.66
CA HIS A 499 -18.28 16.87 -9.43
C HIS A 499 -18.98 16.11 -8.29
N PHE A 500 -18.48 16.30 -7.06
CA PHE A 500 -18.81 15.51 -5.85
C PHE A 500 -20.30 15.15 -5.70
N ILE A 501 -21.20 16.12 -5.95
CA ILE A 501 -22.65 15.97 -5.76
C ILE A 501 -23.37 15.33 -6.96
N LEU A 502 -22.71 15.23 -8.12
CA LEU A 502 -23.24 14.64 -9.36
C LEU A 502 -22.68 13.24 -9.65
N ASN A 503 -21.56 12.86 -9.02
CA ASN A 503 -20.96 11.54 -9.17
C ASN A 503 -21.97 10.43 -8.85
N ASN A 504 -22.17 9.48 -9.77
CA ASN A 504 -23.10 8.35 -9.63
C ASN A 504 -22.46 6.97 -9.87
N GLU A 505 -21.16 6.92 -10.16
CA GLU A 505 -20.38 5.69 -10.24
C GLU A 505 -19.02 5.77 -9.52
N VAL A 506 -18.51 4.61 -9.10
CA VAL A 506 -17.13 4.41 -8.65
C VAL A 506 -16.33 3.83 -9.81
N VAL A 507 -15.57 4.68 -10.50
CA VAL A 507 -14.80 4.31 -11.71
C VAL A 507 -13.60 3.43 -11.34
N VAL A 508 -12.92 3.76 -10.23
CA VAL A 508 -11.78 2.99 -9.70
C VAL A 508 -11.83 3.05 -8.17
N ASP A 509 -11.50 1.94 -7.51
CA ASP A 509 -11.11 1.91 -6.09
C ASP A 509 -10.03 0.84 -5.92
N SER A 510 -8.77 1.26 -5.94
CA SER A 510 -7.60 0.38 -5.80
C SER A 510 -7.09 0.28 -4.36
N ARG A 511 -7.79 0.88 -3.40
CA ARG A 511 -7.33 1.03 -2.01
C ARG A 511 -7.28 -0.31 -1.28
N ILE A 512 -6.31 -0.46 -0.37
CA ILE A 512 -6.08 -1.71 0.35
C ILE A 512 -7.19 -1.88 1.41
N PRO A 513 -7.98 -2.97 1.40
CA PRO A 513 -9.07 -3.16 2.36
C PRO A 513 -8.56 -3.54 3.77
N PRO A 514 -9.41 -3.47 4.81
CA PRO A 514 -9.01 -3.73 6.19
C PRO A 514 -8.91 -5.23 6.52
N ARG A 515 -8.28 -5.52 7.66
CA ARG A 515 -8.23 -6.87 8.23
C ARG A 515 -9.66 -7.40 8.46
N GLY A 516 -9.94 -8.61 7.98
CA GLY A 516 -11.28 -9.22 8.03
C GLY A 516 -12.17 -8.90 6.83
N PHE A 517 -11.66 -8.17 5.83
CA PHE A 517 -12.31 -7.99 4.53
C PHE A 517 -12.88 -9.29 3.96
N SER A 518 -14.10 -9.21 3.42
CA SER A 518 -14.64 -10.22 2.51
C SER A 518 -15.38 -9.51 1.38
N ASN A 519 -15.27 -10.07 0.17
CA ASN A 519 -15.89 -9.52 -1.03
C ASN A 519 -17.41 -9.41 -0.88
N ALA A 520 -18.05 -10.40 -0.24
CA ALA A 520 -19.50 -10.41 -0.04
C ALA A 520 -19.98 -9.30 0.93
N ALA A 521 -19.30 -9.09 2.05
CA ALA A 521 -19.68 -8.02 3.00
C ALA A 521 -19.43 -6.63 2.42
N PHE A 522 -18.39 -6.47 1.59
CA PHE A 522 -18.07 -5.19 0.97
C PHE A 522 -19.01 -4.87 -0.20
N ALA A 523 -19.41 -5.86 -1.01
CA ALA A 523 -20.43 -5.67 -2.04
C ALA A 523 -21.82 -5.32 -1.46
N ALA A 524 -22.16 -5.81 -0.26
CA ALA A 524 -23.45 -5.55 0.38
C ALA A 524 -23.67 -4.09 0.84
N ARG A 525 -22.63 -3.24 0.80
CA ARG A 525 -22.69 -1.80 1.16
C ARG A 525 -22.00 -0.91 0.11
N ASP A 526 -21.87 -1.41 -1.12
CA ASP A 526 -21.26 -0.72 -2.26
C ASP A 526 -19.84 -0.19 -1.99
N MET A 527 -19.05 -0.98 -1.26
CA MET A 527 -17.67 -0.67 -0.90
C MET A 527 -16.65 -1.66 -1.48
N GLN A 528 -17.03 -2.50 -2.46
CA GLN A 528 -16.09 -3.35 -3.18
C GLN A 528 -14.94 -2.56 -3.84
N PRO A 529 -13.73 -3.14 -3.96
CA PRO A 529 -12.68 -2.62 -4.84
C PRO A 529 -13.14 -2.59 -6.30
N VAL A 530 -12.66 -1.62 -7.08
CA VAL A 530 -12.97 -1.48 -8.52
C VAL A 530 -11.67 -1.27 -9.29
N GLY A 531 -11.42 -2.05 -10.33
CA GLY A 531 -10.13 -2.07 -11.05
C GLY A 531 -8.97 -2.75 -10.29
N ALA A 532 -9.20 -3.17 -9.04
CA ALA A 532 -8.30 -4.00 -8.25
C ALA A 532 -9.02 -5.25 -7.72
N SER A 533 -8.27 -6.26 -7.29
CA SER A 533 -8.81 -7.52 -6.76
C SER A 533 -8.05 -7.93 -5.51
N TYR A 534 -8.79 -8.24 -4.45
CA TYR A 534 -8.26 -8.74 -3.17
C TYR A 534 -9.00 -10.02 -2.78
N ALA A 535 -8.28 -11.04 -2.32
CA ALA A 535 -8.90 -12.24 -1.79
C ALA A 535 -9.55 -11.97 -0.43
N ASP A 536 -10.52 -12.79 -0.02
CA ASP A 536 -11.09 -12.70 1.32
C ASP A 536 -9.99 -12.86 2.39
N GLY A 537 -10.00 -11.99 3.39
CA GLY A 537 -8.95 -11.89 4.41
C GLY A 537 -7.65 -11.22 3.96
N GLN A 538 -7.50 -10.79 2.69
CA GLN A 538 -6.33 -10.05 2.22
C GLN A 538 -6.44 -8.56 2.61
N TYR A 539 -5.60 -8.12 3.54
CA TYR A 539 -5.49 -6.72 3.99
C TYR A 539 -4.12 -6.10 3.64
N TRP A 540 -3.52 -6.57 2.55
CA TRP A 540 -2.23 -6.12 2.05
C TRP A 540 -2.20 -6.15 0.51
N ASP A 541 -1.32 -5.36 -0.07
CA ASP A 541 -0.92 -5.47 -1.47
C ASP A 541 0.56 -5.88 -1.55
N THR A 542 0.92 -6.68 -2.55
CA THR A 542 2.31 -6.99 -2.89
C THR A 542 2.53 -6.66 -4.35
N THR A 543 3.46 -5.74 -4.63
CA THR A 543 3.86 -5.33 -5.98
C THR A 543 5.33 -5.68 -6.22
N TYR A 544 5.64 -6.22 -7.39
CA TYR A 544 7.00 -6.64 -7.78
C TYR A 544 7.60 -5.69 -8.82
N TYR A 545 8.86 -5.30 -8.60
CA TYR A 545 9.61 -4.42 -9.49
C TYR A 545 10.85 -5.11 -10.05
N PRO A 546 11.26 -4.83 -11.30
CA PRO A 546 12.54 -5.31 -11.82
C PRO A 546 13.70 -4.66 -11.06
N ILE A 547 14.77 -5.41 -10.79
CA ILE A 547 16.01 -4.84 -10.25
C ILE A 547 16.92 -4.50 -11.42
N HIS A 548 17.29 -3.22 -11.55
CA HIS A 548 18.20 -2.77 -12.61
C HIS A 548 19.59 -3.35 -12.37
N PRO A 549 20.25 -3.98 -13.37
CA PRO A 549 21.52 -4.68 -13.14
C PRO A 549 22.69 -3.77 -12.72
N GLU A 550 22.51 -2.45 -12.76
CA GLU A 550 23.48 -1.47 -12.30
C GLU A 550 23.27 -1.01 -10.85
N ALA A 551 22.11 -1.29 -10.23
CA ALA A 551 21.72 -0.71 -8.94
C ALA A 551 22.46 -1.33 -7.75
N ASP A 552 23.23 -0.54 -7.00
CA ASP A 552 23.88 -0.95 -5.74
C ASP A 552 23.08 -0.51 -4.50
N GLN A 553 22.12 0.41 -4.65
CA GLN A 553 21.16 0.78 -3.60
C GLN A 553 19.73 0.82 -4.16
N ILE A 554 18.76 0.48 -3.32
CA ILE A 554 17.33 0.63 -3.61
C ILE A 554 16.67 1.39 -2.45
N SER A 555 15.99 2.49 -2.75
CA SER A 555 15.12 3.22 -1.84
C SER A 555 13.68 3.02 -2.27
N VAL A 556 12.83 2.54 -1.35
CA VAL A 556 11.39 2.40 -1.55
C VAL A 556 10.68 3.26 -0.50
N ARG A 557 9.76 4.12 -0.94
CA ARG A 557 8.93 4.96 -0.07
C ARG A 557 7.45 4.70 -0.36
N LEU A 558 6.66 4.50 0.70
CA LEU A 558 5.21 4.62 0.63
C LEU A 558 4.85 6.09 0.86
N MET A 559 4.28 6.71 -0.16
CA MET A 559 3.93 8.13 -0.19
C MET A 559 2.42 8.30 -0.03
N TYR A 560 2.00 9.39 0.58
CA TYR A 560 0.60 9.79 0.72
C TYR A 560 0.39 11.27 0.39
N GLN A 561 -0.75 11.59 -0.23
CA GLN A 561 -1.17 12.95 -0.57
C GLN A 561 -2.65 13.17 -0.20
N THR A 562 -2.94 14.28 0.49
CA THR A 562 -4.29 14.64 0.95
C THR A 562 -5.24 14.95 -0.20
N ALA A 563 -4.75 15.69 -1.19
CA ALA A 563 -5.45 16.16 -2.37
C ALA A 563 -4.48 16.18 -3.56
N THR A 564 -4.87 15.57 -4.68
CA THR A 564 -4.07 15.54 -5.92
C THR A 564 -3.92 16.93 -6.49
N SER A 565 -2.87 17.17 -7.29
CA SER A 565 -2.74 18.45 -7.99
C SER A 565 -3.89 18.66 -8.98
N GLU A 566 -4.36 17.56 -9.56
CA GLU A 566 -5.46 17.44 -10.50
C GLU A 566 -6.78 17.93 -9.87
N TYR A 567 -7.05 17.54 -8.63
CA TYR A 567 -8.21 18.01 -7.86
C TYR A 567 -8.04 19.46 -7.39
N LEU A 568 -6.84 19.88 -6.98
CA LEU A 568 -6.57 21.27 -6.61
C LEU A 568 -6.69 22.21 -7.82
N ASP A 569 -6.30 21.78 -9.02
CA ASP A 569 -6.46 22.56 -10.26
C ASP A 569 -7.94 22.67 -10.65
N PHE A 570 -8.72 21.61 -10.50
CA PHE A 570 -10.18 21.63 -10.67
C PHE A 570 -10.87 22.59 -9.67
N LEU A 571 -10.56 22.51 -8.38
CA LEU A 571 -11.10 23.45 -7.39
C LEU A 571 -10.67 24.90 -7.70
N ALA A 572 -9.44 25.09 -8.18
CA ALA A 572 -8.94 26.40 -8.59
C ALA A 572 -9.65 26.96 -9.83
N SER A 573 -10.13 26.13 -10.77
CA SER A 573 -10.92 26.60 -11.92
C SER A 573 -12.41 26.78 -11.58
N GLU A 574 -13.04 25.77 -10.98
CA GLU A 574 -14.48 25.72 -10.85
C GLU A 574 -15.03 26.66 -9.79
N ALA A 575 -14.25 26.92 -8.73
CA ALA A 575 -14.56 27.88 -7.67
C ALA A 575 -13.93 29.28 -7.90
N ASN A 576 -13.51 29.61 -9.14
CA ASN A 576 -12.84 30.88 -9.47
C ASN A 576 -13.82 32.06 -9.64
N PHE A 577 -14.58 32.34 -8.58
CA PHE A 577 -15.48 33.49 -8.50
C PHE A 577 -15.54 34.03 -7.07
N THR A 578 -16.00 35.27 -6.93
CA THR A 578 -16.08 35.96 -5.64
C THR A 578 -17.43 35.71 -4.99
N VAL A 579 -17.41 35.26 -3.73
CA VAL A 579 -18.57 35.22 -2.83
C VAL A 579 -18.36 36.14 -1.63
N SER A 580 -19.43 36.67 -1.06
CA SER A 580 -19.33 37.57 0.10
C SER A 580 -19.32 36.75 1.39
N ASP A 581 -18.14 36.40 1.91
CA ASP A 581 -18.00 35.62 3.15
C ASP A 581 -18.18 36.52 4.38
N ALA A 582 -19.06 36.15 5.31
CA ALA A 582 -19.40 36.97 6.48
C ALA A 582 -18.23 37.24 7.45
N VAL A 583 -17.10 36.55 7.33
CA VAL A 583 -15.90 36.73 8.18
C VAL A 583 -14.77 37.40 7.42
N ARG A 584 -14.54 37.02 6.17
CA ARG A 584 -13.42 37.46 5.34
C ARG A 584 -13.77 38.62 4.40
N GLY A 585 -15.06 38.89 4.19
CA GLY A 585 -15.55 39.73 3.12
C GLY A 585 -15.48 39.02 1.76
N ASP A 586 -15.52 39.81 0.68
CA ASP A 586 -15.47 39.32 -0.70
C ASP A 586 -14.24 38.44 -0.94
N THR A 587 -14.48 37.15 -1.15
CA THR A 587 -13.48 36.08 -1.17
C THR A 587 -13.65 35.20 -2.41
N ASN A 588 -12.55 34.94 -3.11
CA ASN A 588 -12.49 33.95 -4.19
C ASN A 588 -11.74 32.71 -3.70
N TRP A 589 -12.46 31.61 -3.53
CA TRP A 589 -11.90 30.37 -2.97
C TRP A 589 -11.04 29.59 -3.98
N GLY A 590 -11.37 29.62 -5.27
CA GLY A 590 -10.54 29.03 -6.32
C GLY A 590 -9.15 29.67 -6.41
N GLN A 591 -9.08 31.01 -6.35
CA GLN A 591 -7.80 31.73 -6.31
C GLN A 591 -7.00 31.39 -5.04
N ILE A 592 -7.65 31.22 -3.87
CA ILE A 592 -6.97 30.76 -2.65
C ILE A 592 -6.36 29.37 -2.84
N ILE A 593 -7.06 28.43 -3.48
CA ILE A 593 -6.51 27.10 -3.79
C ILE A 593 -5.31 27.21 -4.75
N ALA A 594 -5.41 28.02 -5.81
CA ALA A 594 -4.31 28.27 -6.74
C ALA A 594 -3.06 28.83 -6.03
N ASP A 595 -3.25 29.84 -5.17
CA ASP A 595 -2.18 30.47 -4.40
C ASP A 595 -1.51 29.50 -3.42
N LEU A 596 -2.29 28.65 -2.74
CA LEU A 596 -1.79 27.64 -1.82
C LEU A 596 -0.99 26.55 -2.55
N ARG A 597 -1.51 26.06 -3.69
CA ARG A 597 -0.81 25.11 -4.57
C ARG A 597 0.51 25.70 -5.08
N GLY A 598 0.51 26.95 -5.52
CA GLY A 598 1.72 27.69 -5.93
C GLY A 598 2.75 27.89 -4.81
N GLN A 599 2.33 27.84 -3.55
CA GLN A 599 3.18 27.85 -2.35
C GLN A 599 3.67 26.45 -1.92
N ASN A 600 3.37 25.39 -2.69
CA ASN A 600 3.67 23.98 -2.40
C ASN A 600 2.94 23.43 -1.15
N ILE A 601 1.79 24.00 -0.80
CA ILE A 601 0.89 23.46 0.23
C ILE A 601 0.17 22.23 -0.32
N GLY A 602 -0.04 21.21 0.51
CA GLY A 602 -0.56 19.91 0.05
C GLY A 602 0.49 18.96 -0.53
N LYS A 603 1.78 19.27 -0.38
CA LYS A 603 2.89 18.35 -0.73
C LYS A 603 2.74 16.99 -0.04
N PRO A 604 3.16 15.89 -0.69
CA PRO A 604 3.02 14.57 -0.10
C PRO A 604 3.95 14.33 1.08
N VAL A 605 3.57 13.35 1.89
CA VAL A 605 4.35 12.88 3.06
C VAL A 605 4.75 11.42 2.89
N VAL A 606 5.89 11.07 3.48
CA VAL A 606 6.37 9.68 3.54
C VAL A 606 5.67 8.99 4.71
N MET A 607 4.87 7.96 4.42
CA MET A 607 4.29 7.08 5.46
C MET A 607 5.33 6.09 5.98
N ALA A 608 6.09 5.48 5.06
CA ALA A 608 7.13 4.53 5.42
C ALA A 608 8.23 4.53 4.36
N ALA A 609 9.45 4.18 4.76
CA ALA A 609 10.59 4.01 3.86
C ALA A 609 11.39 2.77 4.21
N LYS A 610 11.96 2.12 3.19
CA LYS A 610 12.93 1.03 3.31
C LYS A 610 14.07 1.27 2.34
N HIS A 611 15.28 0.94 2.79
CA HIS A 611 16.48 0.97 1.98
C HIS A 611 17.09 -0.43 1.94
N LEU A 612 17.37 -0.93 0.74
CA LEU A 612 18.18 -2.12 0.53
C LEU A 612 19.53 -1.70 -0.05
N PHE A 613 20.58 -2.37 0.42
CA PHE A 613 21.92 -2.26 -0.15
C PHE A 613 22.25 -3.57 -0.86
N ILE A 614 22.78 -3.49 -2.08
CA ILE A 614 23.21 -4.64 -2.88
C ILE A 614 24.73 -4.47 -3.10
N PRO A 615 25.58 -4.88 -2.13
CA PRO A 615 27.02 -4.85 -2.31
C PRO A 615 27.41 -5.71 -3.51
N ARG A 616 28.33 -5.23 -4.34
CA ARG A 616 28.84 -5.99 -5.49
C ARG A 616 30.32 -6.31 -5.38
N GLN A 617 30.67 -7.52 -5.78
CA GLN A 617 32.03 -7.97 -5.94
C GLN A 617 32.25 -8.53 -7.34
N PHE A 618 33.48 -8.41 -7.84
CA PHE A 618 33.87 -8.80 -9.18
C PHE A 618 35.01 -9.80 -9.11
N VAL A 619 34.88 -10.92 -9.82
CA VAL A 619 35.84 -12.04 -9.82
C VAL A 619 36.17 -12.46 -11.24
N ALA A 620 37.46 -12.55 -11.59
CA ALA A 620 37.93 -12.99 -12.90
C ALA A 620 39.21 -13.83 -12.77
N PRO A 621 39.49 -14.81 -13.65
CA PRO A 621 40.65 -15.70 -13.49
C PRO A 621 42.00 -14.96 -13.64
N SER A 622 41.98 -13.81 -14.30
CA SER A 622 43.10 -12.87 -14.47
C SER A 622 43.16 -11.77 -13.39
N GLY A 623 42.29 -11.84 -12.38
CA GLY A 623 42.23 -10.89 -11.26
C GLY A 623 43.38 -11.08 -10.26
N THR A 624 43.29 -10.42 -9.11
CA THR A 624 44.24 -10.62 -7.99
C THR A 624 43.53 -10.46 -6.66
N ASP A 625 43.66 -11.45 -5.78
CA ASP A 625 42.97 -11.51 -4.48
C ASP A 625 43.50 -10.46 -3.49
N THR A 626 42.97 -9.24 -3.61
CA THR A 626 43.32 -8.08 -2.77
C THR A 626 42.09 -7.20 -2.53
N GLY A 627 42.10 -6.47 -1.40
CA GLY A 627 41.01 -5.56 -1.05
C GLY A 627 39.66 -6.27 -0.88
N THR A 628 38.58 -5.55 -1.19
CA THR A 628 37.17 -5.94 -0.97
C THR A 628 36.49 -6.57 -2.19
N CYS A 629 37.22 -6.76 -3.30
CA CYS A 629 36.69 -7.19 -4.61
C CYS A 629 35.67 -6.25 -5.26
N THR A 630 35.50 -5.02 -4.77
CA THR A 630 34.48 -4.05 -5.22
C THR A 630 34.90 -3.20 -6.43
N ASP A 631 36.16 -3.28 -6.88
CA ASP A 631 36.64 -2.59 -8.08
C ASP A 631 36.49 -3.49 -9.32
N ALA A 632 35.61 -3.10 -10.24
CA ALA A 632 35.37 -3.83 -11.50
C ALA A 632 36.56 -3.79 -12.47
N ALA A 633 37.48 -2.83 -12.32
CA ALA A 633 38.72 -2.74 -13.10
C ALA A 633 39.86 -3.57 -12.48
N GLN A 634 39.76 -3.92 -11.19
CA GLN A 634 40.72 -4.75 -10.46
C GLN A 634 39.96 -5.88 -9.71
N PRO A 635 39.32 -6.81 -10.46
CA PRO A 635 38.57 -7.90 -9.86
C PRO A 635 39.47 -8.84 -9.06
N CYS A 636 38.90 -9.51 -8.07
CA CYS A 636 39.56 -10.60 -7.36
C CYS A 636 39.80 -11.81 -8.28
N GLN A 637 40.76 -12.65 -7.92
CA GLN A 637 41.11 -13.83 -8.71
C GLN A 637 40.17 -15.00 -8.43
N THR A 638 39.83 -15.21 -7.15
CA THR A 638 39.10 -16.40 -6.69
C THR A 638 37.71 -16.06 -6.11
N ILE A 639 36.76 -16.96 -6.30
CA ILE A 639 35.41 -16.86 -5.73
C ILE A 639 35.48 -17.04 -4.21
N THR A 640 36.38 -17.90 -3.73
CA THR A 640 36.63 -18.17 -2.31
C THR A 640 37.13 -16.93 -1.58
N TYR A 641 38.06 -16.16 -2.19
CA TYR A 641 38.50 -14.90 -1.59
C TYR A 641 37.36 -13.87 -1.55
N ALA A 642 36.59 -13.70 -2.64
CA ALA A 642 35.43 -12.80 -2.65
C ALA A 642 34.41 -13.15 -1.54
N LEU A 643 34.04 -14.43 -1.39
CA LEU A 643 33.18 -14.91 -0.29
C LEU A 643 33.73 -14.59 1.11
N SER A 644 35.05 -14.61 1.30
CA SER A 644 35.67 -14.21 2.56
C SER A 644 35.42 -12.73 2.88
N GLN A 645 35.46 -11.86 1.86
CA GLN A 645 35.24 -10.41 1.96
C GLN A 645 33.76 -10.01 1.92
N ALA A 646 32.88 -10.86 1.38
CA ALA A 646 31.46 -10.60 1.20
C ALA A 646 30.73 -10.34 2.53
N VAL A 647 29.69 -9.52 2.50
CA VAL A 647 28.70 -9.38 3.58
C VAL A 647 27.36 -9.97 3.16
N ASP A 648 26.45 -10.16 4.10
CA ASP A 648 25.09 -10.63 3.83
C ASP A 648 24.40 -9.74 2.76
N GLY A 649 23.76 -10.37 1.77
CA GLY A 649 23.14 -9.71 0.62
C GLY A 649 24.09 -9.37 -0.55
N THR A 650 25.38 -9.70 -0.48
CA THR A 650 26.34 -9.43 -1.57
C THR A 650 26.01 -10.20 -2.86
N GLU A 651 26.11 -9.53 -4.00
CA GLU A 651 26.16 -10.14 -5.34
C GLU A 651 27.62 -10.27 -5.80
N ILE A 652 28.09 -11.51 -5.97
CA ILE A 652 29.42 -11.82 -6.52
C ILE A 652 29.25 -12.12 -8.02
N ARG A 653 29.74 -11.20 -8.86
CA ARG A 653 29.74 -11.31 -10.32
C ARG A 653 31.04 -11.95 -10.79
N VAL A 654 30.90 -13.05 -11.52
CA VAL A 654 32.01 -13.90 -11.95
C VAL A 654 32.14 -13.87 -13.48
N ALA A 655 33.33 -13.52 -13.96
CA ALA A 655 33.62 -13.49 -15.39
C ALA A 655 33.69 -14.90 -16.00
N ALA A 656 33.66 -14.97 -17.34
CA ALA A 656 33.97 -16.18 -18.08
C ALA A 656 35.35 -16.73 -17.70
N GLY A 657 35.46 -18.05 -17.53
CA GLY A 657 36.67 -18.68 -17.05
C GLY A 657 36.46 -20.06 -16.47
N THR A 658 37.56 -20.74 -16.13
CA THR A 658 37.55 -21.99 -15.36
C THR A 658 38.16 -21.74 -13.99
N TYR A 659 37.41 -22.07 -12.95
CA TYR A 659 37.73 -21.89 -11.55
C TYR A 659 37.89 -23.25 -10.90
N ALA A 660 39.13 -23.59 -10.55
CA ALA A 660 39.48 -24.82 -9.85
C ALA A 660 39.56 -24.52 -8.34
N GLU A 661 38.39 -24.43 -7.71
CA GLU A 661 38.22 -24.03 -6.32
C GLU A 661 37.21 -24.93 -5.60
N GLN A 662 37.41 -25.17 -4.30
CA GLN A 662 36.42 -25.82 -3.44
C GLN A 662 35.59 -24.75 -2.72
N ILE A 663 34.53 -24.28 -3.37
CA ILE A 663 33.77 -23.10 -2.94
C ILE A 663 32.80 -23.46 -1.82
N GLN A 664 32.87 -22.73 -0.70
CA GLN A 664 32.01 -22.88 0.47
C GLN A 664 31.22 -21.59 0.70
N VAL A 665 29.92 -21.59 0.37
CA VAL A 665 29.04 -20.44 0.58
C VAL A 665 28.43 -20.52 1.98
N SER A 666 28.93 -19.71 2.91
CA SER A 666 28.50 -19.67 4.32
C SER A 666 27.80 -18.36 4.73
N LYS A 667 27.37 -17.56 3.76
CA LYS A 667 26.67 -16.28 3.93
C LYS A 667 25.52 -16.20 2.90
N PRO A 668 24.42 -15.49 3.18
CA PRO A 668 23.34 -15.26 2.23
C PRO A 668 23.82 -14.34 1.09
N VAL A 669 24.27 -14.91 -0.03
CA VAL A 669 24.81 -14.19 -1.19
C VAL A 669 24.20 -14.68 -2.50
N SER A 670 24.32 -13.86 -3.55
CA SER A 670 24.08 -14.28 -4.93
C SER A 670 25.40 -14.50 -5.64
N LEU A 671 25.64 -15.69 -6.18
CA LEU A 671 26.71 -15.96 -7.14
C LEU A 671 26.13 -15.89 -8.56
N THR A 672 26.71 -15.07 -9.43
CA THR A 672 26.23 -14.90 -10.81
C THR A 672 27.40 -15.00 -11.80
N GLY A 673 27.40 -16.01 -12.66
CA GLY A 673 28.34 -16.19 -13.78
C GLY A 673 27.88 -15.52 -15.08
N GLY A 674 28.69 -15.62 -16.13
CA GLY A 674 28.34 -15.10 -17.46
C GLY A 674 28.86 -13.71 -17.83
N PHE A 675 29.71 -13.09 -17.00
CA PHE A 675 30.22 -11.74 -17.24
C PHE A 675 31.53 -11.70 -18.03
N THR A 676 31.99 -10.50 -18.40
CA THR A 676 33.35 -10.25 -18.91
C THR A 676 33.96 -9.05 -18.19
N LEU A 677 35.28 -8.89 -18.30
CA LEU A 677 36.01 -7.71 -17.80
C LEU A 677 35.49 -6.37 -18.37
N THR A 678 34.78 -6.41 -19.50
CA THR A 678 34.21 -5.23 -20.18
C THR A 678 32.70 -5.10 -20.03
N ASN A 679 32.02 -6.14 -19.52
CA ASN A 679 30.59 -6.13 -19.25
C ASN A 679 30.30 -6.92 -17.97
N TRP A 680 30.20 -6.16 -16.88
CA TRP A 680 29.77 -6.63 -15.57
C TRP A 680 28.27 -6.36 -15.30
N ILE A 681 27.49 -5.96 -16.31
CA ILE A 681 26.10 -5.48 -16.15
C ILE A 681 25.13 -6.58 -16.58
N THR A 682 25.30 -7.11 -17.80
CA THR A 682 24.38 -8.11 -18.38
C THR A 682 25.13 -9.41 -18.64
N PRO A 683 24.83 -10.51 -17.92
CA PRO A 683 25.49 -11.80 -18.14
C PRO A 683 25.01 -12.47 -19.44
N SER A 684 25.87 -13.31 -20.03
CA SER A 684 25.54 -14.16 -21.18
C SER A 684 26.10 -15.57 -20.97
N TRP A 685 25.31 -16.43 -20.32
CA TRP A 685 25.75 -17.76 -19.86
C TRP A 685 26.21 -18.69 -21.00
N THR A 686 25.71 -18.49 -22.22
CA THR A 686 26.09 -19.29 -23.39
C THR A 686 27.41 -18.83 -24.01
N ALA A 687 27.65 -17.51 -24.09
CA ALA A 687 28.86 -16.95 -24.72
C ALA A 687 30.05 -16.83 -23.75
N ASN A 688 29.75 -16.54 -22.48
CA ASN A 688 30.72 -16.17 -21.45
C ASN A 688 30.77 -17.25 -20.35
N GLN A 689 31.03 -18.50 -20.72
CA GLN A 689 30.91 -19.63 -19.79
C GLN A 689 31.79 -19.48 -18.54
N THR A 690 31.15 -19.54 -17.38
CA THR A 690 31.80 -19.60 -16.06
C THR A 690 31.74 -21.03 -15.55
N ILE A 691 32.89 -21.66 -15.39
CA ILE A 691 33.04 -23.10 -15.11
C ILE A 691 33.65 -23.30 -13.72
N LEU A 692 32.98 -24.04 -12.85
CA LEU A 692 33.49 -24.56 -11.59
C LEU A 692 33.97 -25.99 -11.84
N ASP A 693 35.27 -26.24 -11.77
CA ASP A 693 35.88 -27.51 -12.18
C ASP A 693 36.51 -28.22 -10.97
N GLY A 694 35.94 -29.37 -10.58
CA GLY A 694 36.39 -30.14 -9.42
C GLY A 694 37.61 -31.01 -9.67
N GLN A 695 38.11 -31.03 -10.92
CA GLN A 695 39.32 -31.74 -11.37
C GLN A 695 39.31 -33.26 -11.10
N ASN A 696 38.16 -33.83 -10.79
CA ASN A 696 37.91 -35.18 -10.27
C ASN A 696 38.48 -35.43 -8.86
N VAL A 697 38.75 -34.37 -8.09
CA VAL A 697 39.39 -34.43 -6.76
C VAL A 697 38.44 -34.01 -5.63
N TYR A 698 37.61 -32.98 -5.83
CA TYR A 698 36.73 -32.40 -4.79
C TYR A 698 35.37 -31.99 -5.35
N ARG A 699 34.41 -31.73 -4.46
CA ARG A 699 33.12 -31.10 -4.75
C ARG A 699 33.32 -29.59 -5.04
N PRO A 700 33.03 -29.07 -6.25
CA PRO A 700 33.29 -27.67 -6.60
C PRO A 700 32.51 -26.65 -5.77
N LEU A 701 31.25 -26.93 -5.43
CA LEU A 701 30.38 -25.96 -4.77
C LEU A 701 29.59 -26.58 -3.62
N THR A 702 29.56 -25.89 -2.48
CA THR A 702 28.74 -26.24 -1.32
C THR A 702 28.03 -25.00 -0.80
N ILE A 703 26.72 -25.11 -0.55
CA ILE A 703 25.87 -24.05 -0.02
C ILE A 703 25.45 -24.41 1.41
N ASN A 704 25.99 -23.65 2.37
CA ASN A 704 25.78 -23.77 3.81
C ASN A 704 25.24 -22.46 4.41
N ALA A 705 24.29 -21.80 3.74
CA ALA A 705 23.59 -20.62 4.23
C ALA A 705 22.20 -20.47 3.59
N ASP A 706 21.25 -19.92 4.34
CA ASP A 706 19.90 -19.61 3.84
C ASP A 706 19.89 -18.52 2.76
N GLY A 707 18.89 -18.55 1.88
CA GLY A 707 18.62 -17.48 0.92
C GLY A 707 19.65 -17.32 -0.20
N VAL A 708 20.55 -18.29 -0.38
CA VAL A 708 21.59 -18.25 -1.41
C VAL A 708 21.00 -18.43 -2.82
N ARG A 709 21.46 -17.60 -3.75
CA ARG A 709 21.21 -17.75 -5.19
C ARG A 709 22.49 -18.14 -5.92
N VAL A 710 22.39 -19.08 -6.87
CA VAL A 710 23.48 -19.42 -7.79
C VAL A 710 22.94 -19.42 -9.22
N ASP A 711 23.53 -18.59 -10.08
CA ASP A 711 23.03 -18.29 -11.42
C ASP A 711 24.15 -18.39 -12.47
N GLY A 712 23.95 -19.20 -13.52
CA GLY A 712 24.78 -19.13 -14.73
C GLY A 712 26.14 -19.85 -14.70
N PHE A 713 26.27 -20.94 -13.94
CA PHE A 713 27.51 -21.73 -13.84
C PHE A 713 27.40 -23.11 -14.49
N ILE A 714 28.50 -23.55 -15.10
CA ILE A 714 28.76 -24.97 -15.41
C ILE A 714 29.54 -25.57 -14.24
N VAL A 715 29.06 -26.64 -13.62
CA VAL A 715 29.73 -27.34 -12.52
C VAL A 715 30.09 -28.74 -12.99
N ARG A 716 31.39 -29.03 -13.06
CA ARG A 716 31.86 -30.27 -13.68
C ARG A 716 33.04 -30.93 -12.99
N ASN A 717 33.26 -32.20 -13.34
CA ASN A 717 34.37 -33.02 -12.84
C ASN A 717 34.44 -33.05 -11.31
N GLY A 718 33.31 -32.86 -10.62
CA GLY A 718 33.25 -32.88 -9.17
C GLY A 718 33.39 -34.29 -8.61
N ASN A 719 34.05 -34.43 -7.47
CA ASN A 719 34.24 -35.70 -6.78
C ASN A 719 34.08 -35.54 -5.27
N ALA A 720 32.99 -36.04 -4.69
CA ALA A 720 32.71 -35.95 -3.25
C ALA A 720 33.15 -37.19 -2.43
N THR A 721 33.93 -38.11 -3.03
CA THR A 721 34.40 -39.35 -2.36
C THR A 721 35.25 -39.06 -1.12
N ALA A 722 36.07 -38.01 -1.18
CA ALA A 722 36.97 -37.63 -0.09
C ALA A 722 36.27 -36.87 1.05
N SER A 723 34.98 -36.53 0.92
CA SER A 723 34.19 -35.86 1.95
C SER A 723 33.18 -36.79 2.60
N ASP A 724 32.04 -36.96 1.95
CA ASP A 724 30.78 -37.48 2.51
C ASP A 724 30.04 -38.38 1.50
N GLY A 725 30.50 -38.44 0.24
CA GLY A 725 29.83 -39.17 -0.83
C GLY A 725 28.58 -38.46 -1.38
N VAL A 726 28.36 -37.18 -1.07
CA VAL A 726 27.09 -36.48 -1.32
C VAL A 726 27.28 -35.28 -2.26
N GLY A 727 26.44 -35.14 -3.29
CA GLY A 727 26.40 -33.93 -4.14
C GLY A 727 27.67 -33.72 -4.95
N GLY A 728 28.01 -34.65 -5.86
CA GLY A 728 29.32 -34.67 -6.53
C GLY A 728 29.75 -33.34 -7.14
N GLY A 729 28.82 -32.64 -7.80
CA GLY A 729 29.02 -31.26 -8.28
C GLY A 729 28.62 -30.19 -7.25
N LEU A 730 27.41 -30.30 -6.70
CA LEU A 730 26.83 -29.32 -5.79
C LEU A 730 26.12 -30.00 -4.61
N PHE A 731 26.41 -29.52 -3.39
CA PHE A 731 25.68 -29.86 -2.17
C PHE A 731 25.02 -28.63 -1.54
N ILE A 732 23.78 -28.78 -1.05
CA ILE A 732 23.05 -27.77 -0.28
C ILE A 732 22.58 -28.38 1.04
N GLY A 733 22.93 -27.77 2.16
CA GLY A 733 22.53 -28.22 3.49
C GLY A 733 23.16 -27.37 4.60
N SER A 734 23.04 -27.67 5.88
CA SER A 734 22.31 -28.79 6.48
C SER A 734 21.03 -28.29 7.18
N VAL A 735 20.41 -29.18 7.96
CA VAL A 735 19.24 -28.88 8.80
C VAL A 735 19.49 -27.71 9.74
N ASN A 736 18.50 -26.82 9.88
CA ASN A 736 18.52 -25.55 10.60
C ASN A 736 19.56 -24.52 10.10
N VAL A 737 20.13 -24.72 8.89
CA VAL A 737 21.07 -23.77 8.27
C VAL A 737 20.54 -23.23 6.94
N VAL A 738 19.90 -24.08 6.14
CA VAL A 738 19.30 -23.71 4.85
C VAL A 738 17.83 -24.09 4.86
N ASP A 739 16.96 -23.10 4.72
CA ASP A 739 15.52 -23.28 4.49
C ASP A 739 15.14 -22.88 3.05
N ARG A 740 15.93 -22.04 2.38
CA ARG A 740 15.69 -21.53 1.04
C ARG A 740 16.96 -21.52 0.19
N ALA A 741 16.88 -22.02 -1.04
CA ALA A 741 17.93 -21.86 -2.05
C ALA A 741 17.35 -21.72 -3.47
N THR A 742 18.03 -20.96 -4.33
CA THR A 742 17.61 -20.73 -5.72
C THR A 742 18.75 -21.02 -6.71
N LEU A 743 18.52 -21.98 -7.61
CA LEU A 743 19.46 -22.41 -8.64
C LEU A 743 18.92 -22.05 -10.04
N VAL A 744 19.66 -21.27 -10.81
CA VAL A 744 19.19 -20.77 -12.13
C VAL A 744 20.27 -20.90 -13.19
N ASN A 745 19.90 -21.25 -14.43
CA ASN A 745 20.82 -21.30 -15.57
C ASN A 745 22.07 -22.18 -15.34
N LEU A 746 21.92 -23.26 -14.56
CA LEU A 746 23.04 -24.13 -14.18
C LEU A 746 23.17 -25.35 -15.09
N ARG A 747 24.41 -25.81 -15.29
CA ARG A 747 24.70 -27.09 -15.93
C ARG A 747 25.63 -27.92 -15.05
N LEU A 748 25.10 -28.99 -14.45
CA LEU A 748 25.85 -29.93 -13.61
C LEU A 748 26.22 -31.15 -14.48
N GLU A 749 27.49 -31.30 -14.85
CA GLU A 749 27.94 -32.34 -15.79
C GLU A 749 29.14 -33.18 -15.33
N ASN A 750 29.16 -34.47 -15.65
CA ASN A 750 30.31 -35.37 -15.40
C ASN A 750 30.81 -35.39 -13.94
N ASN A 751 29.92 -35.17 -12.97
CA ASN A 751 30.26 -35.21 -11.55
C ASN A 751 30.02 -36.61 -10.95
N VAL A 752 30.82 -36.96 -9.94
CA VAL A 752 30.74 -38.23 -9.21
C VAL A 752 30.55 -37.96 -7.72
N ALA A 753 29.47 -38.44 -7.10
CA ALA A 753 29.30 -38.24 -5.66
C ALA A 753 30.21 -39.18 -4.84
N SER A 754 30.33 -40.45 -5.23
CA SER A 754 31.26 -41.41 -4.61
C SER A 754 31.87 -42.36 -5.65
N THR A 755 33.18 -42.55 -5.65
CA THR A 755 33.84 -43.62 -6.42
C THR A 755 33.80 -44.97 -5.69
N VAL A 756 33.36 -44.96 -4.42
CA VAL A 756 33.03 -46.13 -3.62
C VAL A 756 31.52 -46.22 -3.43
N ASP A 757 31.06 -47.03 -2.48
CA ASP A 757 29.65 -47.30 -2.18
C ASP A 757 28.84 -46.07 -1.71
N SER A 758 27.52 -46.22 -1.68
CA SER A 758 26.55 -45.38 -0.93
C SER A 758 26.46 -43.89 -1.31
N GLY A 759 26.98 -43.48 -2.46
CA GLY A 759 26.94 -42.09 -2.90
C GLY A 759 25.52 -41.55 -3.18
N GLN A 760 25.33 -40.24 -3.06
CA GLN A 760 24.03 -39.58 -3.22
C GLN A 760 24.11 -38.30 -4.07
N GLY A 761 23.24 -38.15 -5.08
CA GLY A 761 23.17 -36.93 -5.87
C GLY A 761 24.43 -36.68 -6.70
N GLY A 762 24.59 -37.40 -7.82
CA GLY A 762 25.80 -37.29 -8.65
C GLY A 762 26.11 -35.85 -9.07
N GLY A 763 25.10 -35.14 -9.58
CA GLY A 763 25.21 -33.71 -9.91
C GLY A 763 24.84 -32.81 -8.72
N LEU A 764 23.65 -33.00 -8.15
CA LEU A 764 23.12 -32.19 -7.04
C LEU A 764 22.67 -33.08 -5.88
N ALA A 765 23.04 -32.72 -4.66
CA ALA A 765 22.37 -33.19 -3.46
C ALA A 765 21.86 -32.03 -2.61
N VAL A 766 20.67 -32.19 -2.04
CA VAL A 766 20.03 -31.23 -1.15
C VAL A 766 19.56 -31.96 0.11
N ALA A 767 19.92 -31.42 1.26
CA ALA A 767 19.54 -31.86 2.61
C ALA A 767 19.18 -30.60 3.42
N MET A 768 17.99 -30.04 3.16
CA MET A 768 17.57 -28.73 3.67
C MET A 768 16.28 -28.83 4.50
N GLY A 769 16.04 -27.84 5.36
CA GLY A 769 14.91 -27.82 6.29
C GLY A 769 15.31 -27.54 7.73
N ASN A 770 14.35 -27.59 8.64
CA ASN A 770 14.49 -27.18 10.02
C ASN A 770 13.66 -28.05 10.99
N THR A 771 13.97 -27.91 12.26
CA THR A 771 13.25 -28.57 13.38
C THR A 771 12.03 -27.79 13.85
N PHE A 772 11.84 -26.55 13.39
CA PHE A 772 10.77 -25.61 13.78
C PHE A 772 9.46 -25.77 13.00
N ASN A 773 9.40 -26.71 12.04
CA ASN A 773 8.24 -26.94 11.16
C ASN A 773 7.89 -25.73 10.26
N ILE A 774 8.87 -24.87 9.97
CA ILE A 774 8.76 -23.85 8.91
C ILE A 774 8.97 -24.57 7.57
N THR A 775 8.20 -24.26 6.52
CA THR A 775 8.36 -24.94 5.23
C THR A 775 9.61 -24.43 4.51
N ALA A 776 10.45 -25.34 4.04
CA ALA A 776 11.62 -25.05 3.22
C ALA A 776 11.26 -24.99 1.73
N GLU A 777 12.00 -24.21 0.94
CA GLU A 777 11.70 -23.89 -0.46
C GLU A 777 12.97 -23.97 -1.34
N LEU A 778 12.92 -24.83 -2.36
CA LEU A 778 14.00 -24.99 -3.34
C LEU A 778 13.48 -24.64 -4.74
N THR A 779 14.08 -23.64 -5.38
CA THR A 779 13.74 -23.24 -6.76
C THR A 779 14.84 -23.66 -7.73
N LEU A 780 14.48 -24.39 -8.78
CA LEU A 780 15.35 -24.73 -9.92
C LEU A 780 14.73 -24.19 -11.21
N SER A 781 15.44 -23.33 -11.94
CA SER A 781 14.95 -22.77 -13.20
C SER A 781 16.03 -22.79 -14.29
N ASN A 782 15.71 -23.35 -15.46
CA ASN A 782 16.67 -23.53 -16.56
C ASN A 782 17.94 -24.30 -16.13
N VAL A 783 17.76 -25.43 -15.43
CA VAL A 783 18.86 -26.25 -14.90
C VAL A 783 19.01 -27.55 -15.71
N THR A 784 20.23 -27.88 -16.11
CA THR A 784 20.59 -29.14 -16.77
C THR A 784 21.48 -29.99 -15.86
N VAL A 785 21.10 -31.24 -15.61
CA VAL A 785 21.87 -32.22 -14.82
C VAL A 785 22.14 -33.43 -15.70
N ILE A 786 23.38 -33.58 -16.17
CA ILE A 786 23.72 -34.51 -17.26
C ILE A 786 24.97 -35.37 -17.01
N SER A 787 24.93 -36.65 -17.37
CA SER A 787 26.07 -37.58 -17.32
C SER A 787 26.74 -37.71 -15.93
N ASN A 788 26.02 -37.42 -14.84
CA ASN A 788 26.54 -37.54 -13.48
C ASN A 788 26.36 -38.96 -12.93
N THR A 789 27.17 -39.33 -11.94
CA THR A 789 27.12 -40.65 -11.30
C THR A 789 27.06 -40.51 -9.78
N ALA A 790 26.04 -41.06 -9.11
CA ALA A 790 26.01 -40.99 -7.64
C ALA A 790 27.04 -41.96 -7.01
N SER A 791 27.16 -43.20 -7.50
CA SER A 791 28.15 -44.15 -7.02
C SER A 791 28.73 -45.03 -8.12
N THR A 792 30.05 -45.27 -8.10
CA THR A 792 30.68 -46.38 -8.84
C THR A 792 30.97 -47.61 -7.97
N GLY A 793 30.52 -47.61 -6.71
CA GLY A 793 30.58 -48.75 -5.80
C GLY A 793 29.60 -49.87 -6.17
N SER A 794 29.61 -50.94 -5.37
CA SER A 794 28.81 -52.17 -5.55
C SER A 794 27.63 -52.28 -4.56
N LEU A 795 27.41 -51.27 -3.72
CA LEU A 795 26.22 -51.14 -2.87
C LEU A 795 25.33 -50.00 -3.34
N GLY A 796 24.04 -50.07 -2.99
CA GLY A 796 23.01 -49.14 -3.43
C GLY A 796 23.28 -47.67 -3.12
N SER A 797 22.91 -46.82 -4.07
CA SER A 797 23.07 -45.36 -4.03
C SER A 797 21.72 -44.64 -4.26
N SER A 798 21.73 -43.32 -4.36
CA SER A 798 20.49 -42.55 -4.54
C SER A 798 20.68 -41.30 -5.40
N GLY A 799 19.85 -41.13 -6.43
CA GLY A 799 19.78 -39.88 -7.18
C GLY A 799 20.98 -39.70 -8.11
N GLY A 800 21.03 -40.43 -9.22
CA GLY A 800 22.15 -40.36 -10.16
C GLY A 800 22.42 -38.94 -10.66
N GLY A 801 21.37 -38.22 -11.03
CA GLY A 801 21.43 -36.78 -11.26
C GLY A 801 21.27 -36.00 -9.95
N MET A 802 20.14 -36.19 -9.26
CA MET A 802 19.76 -35.38 -8.10
C MET A 802 19.25 -36.21 -6.90
N SER A 803 19.65 -35.87 -5.68
CA SER A 803 19.06 -36.38 -4.43
C SER A 803 18.56 -35.22 -3.59
N ILE A 804 17.24 -35.00 -3.53
CA ILE A 804 16.61 -33.88 -2.82
C ILE A 804 15.85 -34.40 -1.61
N ARG A 805 16.27 -33.99 -0.41
CA ARG A 805 15.75 -34.47 0.88
C ARG A 805 15.39 -33.29 1.78
N ALA A 806 14.20 -33.37 2.37
CA ALA A 806 13.78 -32.61 3.53
C ALA A 806 14.43 -33.19 4.78
N GLU A 807 15.07 -32.35 5.58
CA GLU A 807 15.69 -32.71 6.85
C GLU A 807 14.95 -32.07 8.04
N GLY A 808 15.06 -32.70 9.21
CA GLY A 808 14.37 -32.26 10.42
C GLY A 808 12.87 -32.56 10.40
N ASN A 809 12.04 -31.57 10.77
CA ASN A 809 10.58 -31.70 10.90
C ASN A 809 9.82 -30.97 9.77
N SER A 810 10.47 -30.04 9.08
CA SER A 810 9.89 -29.23 8.02
C SER A 810 9.46 -30.04 6.79
N ARG A 811 8.46 -29.51 6.08
CA ARG A 811 8.16 -29.90 4.70
C ARG A 811 9.13 -29.20 3.74
N LEU A 812 9.47 -29.84 2.63
CA LEU A 812 10.22 -29.21 1.53
C LEU A 812 9.35 -29.06 0.28
N ASN A 813 9.10 -27.83 -0.14
CA ASN A 813 8.53 -27.52 -1.44
C ASN A 813 9.64 -27.31 -2.47
N VAL A 814 9.45 -27.86 -3.66
CA VAL A 814 10.43 -27.78 -4.76
C VAL A 814 9.72 -27.30 -6.02
N GLU A 815 10.13 -26.17 -6.56
CA GLU A 815 9.64 -25.65 -7.85
C GLU A 815 10.70 -25.86 -8.92
N MET A 816 10.38 -26.61 -9.97
CA MET A 816 11.25 -26.88 -11.12
C MET A 816 10.61 -26.34 -12.39
N ALA A 817 11.28 -25.43 -13.08
CA ALA A 817 10.85 -24.88 -14.37
C ALA A 817 11.94 -25.04 -15.43
N ASN A 818 11.60 -25.62 -16.59
CA ASN A 818 12.54 -25.86 -17.69
C ASN A 818 13.81 -26.62 -17.25
N VAL A 819 13.63 -27.71 -16.49
CA VAL A 819 14.73 -28.53 -15.98
C VAL A 819 14.97 -29.75 -16.88
N THR A 820 16.22 -30.09 -17.15
CA THR A 820 16.61 -31.31 -17.90
C THR A 820 17.51 -32.20 -17.04
N VAL A 821 17.15 -33.47 -16.90
CA VAL A 821 17.89 -34.49 -16.14
C VAL A 821 18.16 -35.66 -17.07
N GLN A 822 19.40 -35.81 -17.55
CA GLN A 822 19.73 -36.69 -18.66
C GLN A 822 20.96 -37.58 -18.42
N GLU A 823 20.93 -38.84 -18.87
CA GLU A 823 22.11 -39.73 -18.92
C GLU A 823 22.83 -39.94 -17.57
N ASN A 824 22.15 -39.69 -16.45
CA ASN A 824 22.74 -39.87 -15.14
C ASN A 824 22.65 -41.33 -14.67
N THR A 825 23.55 -41.74 -13.79
CA THR A 825 23.60 -43.10 -13.20
C THR A 825 23.50 -43.01 -11.69
N ALA A 826 22.55 -43.70 -11.06
CA ALA A 826 22.57 -43.83 -9.61
C ALA A 826 23.73 -44.74 -9.16
N GLY A 827 23.75 -46.02 -9.52
CA GLY A 827 24.80 -46.94 -9.07
C GLY A 827 25.17 -48.04 -10.06
N ASN A 828 26.08 -48.91 -9.64
CA ASN A 828 26.33 -50.19 -10.31
C ASN A 828 25.50 -51.34 -9.71
N ASP A 829 24.82 -51.12 -8.58
CA ASP A 829 24.00 -52.13 -7.89
C ASP A 829 22.50 -51.85 -7.95
N PHE A 830 21.72 -52.92 -7.89
CA PHE A 830 20.26 -52.83 -7.91
C PHE A 830 19.65 -52.23 -6.66
N SER A 831 20.29 -52.18 -5.49
CA SER A 831 19.65 -51.52 -4.33
C SER A 831 19.54 -49.98 -4.48
N SER A 832 19.98 -49.44 -5.61
CA SER A 832 19.96 -48.02 -5.98
C SER A 832 18.57 -47.48 -6.37
N ASN A 833 18.33 -46.21 -6.04
CA ASN A 833 17.05 -45.53 -6.26
C ASN A 833 17.23 -44.22 -7.04
N GLY A 834 16.31 -43.89 -7.94
CA GLY A 834 16.29 -42.61 -8.66
C GLY A 834 17.47 -42.43 -9.61
N GLY A 835 17.45 -43.04 -10.79
CA GLY A 835 18.50 -42.87 -11.80
C GLY A 835 18.65 -41.40 -12.21
N GLY A 836 17.53 -40.74 -12.52
CA GLY A 836 17.47 -39.29 -12.72
C GLY A 836 17.46 -38.55 -11.38
N MET A 837 16.41 -38.75 -10.57
CA MET A 837 16.26 -38.06 -9.28
C MET A 837 15.61 -38.90 -8.16
N VAL A 838 16.01 -38.62 -6.93
CA VAL A 838 15.33 -39.01 -5.68
C VAL A 838 14.74 -37.77 -5.02
N LEU A 839 13.46 -37.85 -4.61
CA LEU A 839 12.73 -36.82 -3.89
C LEU A 839 12.21 -37.40 -2.56
N SER A 840 12.54 -36.78 -1.43
CA SER A 840 12.06 -37.15 -0.09
C SER A 840 11.60 -35.90 0.65
N LEU A 841 10.31 -35.56 0.60
CA LEU A 841 9.84 -34.18 0.81
C LEU A 841 9.15 -33.92 2.16
N ASN A 842 9.03 -34.94 3.00
CA ASN A 842 8.32 -34.91 4.29
C ASN A 842 6.90 -34.33 4.21
N GLY A 843 6.11 -34.76 3.22
CA GLY A 843 4.76 -34.26 2.94
C GLY A 843 4.72 -32.91 2.21
N GLY A 844 5.87 -32.33 1.85
CA GLY A 844 5.98 -31.21 0.92
C GLY A 844 5.66 -31.58 -0.53
N THR A 845 5.74 -30.61 -1.44
CA THR A 845 5.33 -30.77 -2.85
C THR A 845 6.46 -30.43 -3.81
N ALA A 846 6.77 -31.31 -4.76
CA ALA A 846 7.56 -30.99 -5.93
C ALA A 846 6.65 -30.67 -7.13
N ARG A 847 6.78 -29.49 -7.71
CA ARG A 847 6.12 -29.09 -8.96
C ARG A 847 7.15 -29.03 -10.08
N LEU A 848 6.94 -29.83 -11.12
CA LEU A 848 7.81 -29.92 -12.29
C LEU A 848 7.07 -29.38 -13.51
N ARG A 849 7.57 -28.29 -14.07
CA ARG A 849 7.04 -27.59 -15.24
C ARG A 849 8.04 -27.66 -16.39
N GLN A 850 7.57 -27.98 -17.60
CA GLN A 850 8.40 -27.98 -18.82
C GLN A 850 9.69 -28.83 -18.68
N THR A 851 9.61 -29.94 -17.93
CA THR A 851 10.77 -30.69 -17.44
C THR A 851 11.01 -31.96 -18.28
N ARG A 852 12.28 -32.33 -18.49
CA ARG A 852 12.72 -33.47 -19.32
C ARG A 852 13.59 -34.41 -18.50
N ILE A 853 13.24 -35.70 -18.45
CA ILE A 853 13.95 -36.73 -17.67
C ILE A 853 14.27 -37.89 -18.63
N LEU A 854 15.51 -37.94 -19.11
CA LEU A 854 15.88 -38.67 -20.33
C LEU A 854 17.05 -39.63 -20.13
N GLY A 855 16.91 -40.91 -20.46
CA GLY A 855 18.07 -41.80 -20.56
C GLY A 855 18.82 -42.06 -19.24
N ASN A 856 18.16 -41.93 -18.08
CA ASN A 856 18.81 -42.11 -16.79
C ASN A 856 18.73 -43.58 -16.31
N HIS A 857 19.78 -44.02 -15.63
CA HIS A 857 19.99 -45.41 -15.21
C HIS A 857 19.94 -45.54 -13.69
N ALA A 858 19.01 -46.34 -13.15
CA ALA A 858 19.03 -46.67 -11.73
C ALA A 858 20.21 -47.60 -11.37
N ALA A 859 20.58 -48.54 -12.26
CA ALA A 859 21.72 -49.43 -12.05
C ALA A 859 22.38 -49.81 -13.38
N ARG A 860 23.73 -49.77 -13.47
CA ARG A 860 24.47 -50.13 -14.69
C ARG A 860 24.65 -51.63 -14.95
N ILE A 861 24.80 -52.46 -13.91
CA ILE A 861 25.20 -53.86 -14.04
C ILE A 861 24.49 -54.77 -13.02
N LYS A 862 24.59 -56.09 -13.22
CA LYS A 862 23.98 -57.09 -12.35
C LYS A 862 24.92 -57.49 -11.20
N THR A 863 24.67 -57.04 -9.97
CA THR A 863 25.32 -57.61 -8.77
C THR A 863 24.46 -58.71 -8.13
N VAL A 864 25.08 -59.52 -7.28
CA VAL A 864 24.43 -60.65 -6.57
C VAL A 864 23.99 -60.26 -5.14
N LEU A 865 24.25 -59.02 -4.71
CA LEU A 865 24.12 -58.59 -3.31
C LEU A 865 22.96 -57.59 -3.06
N GLY A 866 22.41 -56.98 -4.11
CA GLY A 866 21.35 -55.97 -4.02
C GLY A 866 19.91 -56.50 -4.12
N GLY A 867 18.97 -55.78 -3.49
CA GLY A 867 17.54 -55.83 -3.84
C GLY A 867 17.24 -55.03 -5.12
N PRO A 868 16.00 -54.99 -5.64
CA PRO A 868 15.67 -54.45 -6.96
C PRO A 868 15.68 -52.92 -7.04
N SER A 869 16.17 -52.36 -8.17
CA SER A 869 16.34 -50.90 -8.37
C SER A 869 15.04 -50.21 -8.71
N ARG A 870 14.91 -48.96 -8.26
CA ARG A 870 13.61 -48.25 -8.24
C ARG A 870 13.70 -46.86 -8.84
N GLY A 871 12.75 -46.50 -9.70
CA GLY A 871 12.65 -45.15 -10.24
C GLY A 871 13.80 -44.80 -11.19
N GLY A 872 13.84 -45.36 -12.39
CA GLY A 872 14.89 -45.03 -13.38
C GLY A 872 14.91 -43.53 -13.69
N GLY A 873 13.73 -42.94 -13.94
CA GLY A 873 13.55 -41.48 -14.00
C GLY A 873 13.47 -40.83 -12.61
N ILE A 874 12.33 -40.99 -11.93
CA ILE A 874 12.04 -40.39 -10.62
C ILE A 874 11.75 -41.47 -9.57
N PHE A 875 12.31 -41.31 -8.38
CA PHE A 875 11.88 -41.97 -7.15
C PHE A 875 11.34 -40.93 -6.15
N LEU A 876 10.07 -41.05 -5.74
CA LEU A 876 9.45 -40.20 -4.70
C LEU A 876 9.20 -41.01 -3.43
N ASN A 877 9.57 -40.46 -2.28
CA ASN A 877 9.19 -40.95 -0.96
C ASN A 877 8.56 -39.81 -0.14
N ASN A 878 7.47 -40.09 0.58
CA ASN A 878 6.87 -39.22 1.60
C ASN A 878 6.70 -37.76 1.11
N GLY A 879 5.87 -37.56 0.07
CA GLY A 879 5.67 -36.25 -0.55
C GLY A 879 4.60 -36.24 -1.63
N ASN A 880 4.38 -35.09 -2.25
CA ASN A 880 3.48 -34.89 -3.38
C ASN A 880 4.27 -34.49 -4.64
N LEU A 881 3.75 -34.86 -5.81
CA LEU A 881 4.34 -34.55 -7.11
C LEU A 881 3.29 -33.96 -8.07
N SER A 882 3.59 -32.82 -8.66
CA SER A 882 2.75 -32.18 -9.68
C SER A 882 3.55 -32.02 -10.96
N LEU A 883 3.14 -32.71 -12.02
CA LEU A 883 3.82 -32.72 -13.32
C LEU A 883 2.99 -31.95 -14.34
N GLU A 884 3.57 -30.94 -14.98
CA GLU A 884 2.94 -30.11 -16.00
C GLU A 884 3.86 -29.92 -17.22
N ASN A 885 3.45 -30.39 -18.40
CA ASN A 885 4.28 -30.40 -19.62
C ASN A 885 5.63 -31.12 -19.41
N VAL A 886 5.59 -32.37 -18.93
CA VAL A 886 6.78 -33.15 -18.54
C VAL A 886 7.00 -34.35 -19.47
N LEU A 887 8.25 -34.59 -19.85
CA LEU A 887 8.68 -35.77 -20.62
C LEU A 887 9.58 -36.66 -19.77
N ILE A 888 9.17 -37.91 -19.55
CA ILE A 888 9.98 -38.94 -18.86
C ILE A 888 10.21 -40.09 -19.84
N ALA A 889 11.41 -40.20 -20.41
CA ALA A 889 11.67 -41.17 -21.47
C ALA A 889 13.04 -41.85 -21.45
N LYS A 890 13.11 -43.08 -21.97
CA LYS A 890 14.35 -43.86 -22.13
C LYS A 890 15.11 -44.16 -20.83
N ASN A 891 14.48 -44.01 -19.66
CA ASN A 891 15.09 -44.32 -18.38
C ASN A 891 14.95 -45.81 -18.05
N ASP A 892 15.84 -46.35 -17.22
CA ASP A 892 15.80 -47.76 -16.81
C ASP A 892 16.03 -48.02 -15.32
N GLY A 893 15.45 -49.13 -14.86
CA GLY A 893 15.53 -49.67 -13.51
C GLY A 893 14.93 -51.09 -13.47
N GLU A 894 14.75 -51.69 -12.29
CA GLU A 894 14.02 -52.97 -12.18
C GLU A 894 12.53 -52.79 -11.84
N ARG A 895 12.17 -51.68 -11.21
CA ARG A 895 10.82 -51.37 -10.72
C ARG A 895 10.50 -49.89 -10.88
N GLY A 896 9.47 -49.56 -11.65
CA GLY A 896 9.08 -48.17 -11.89
C GLY A 896 10.13 -47.43 -12.74
N ASP A 897 10.44 -47.97 -13.90
CA ASP A 897 11.53 -47.54 -14.79
C ASP A 897 11.43 -46.03 -15.13
N ALA A 898 10.22 -45.50 -15.27
CA ALA A 898 9.96 -44.07 -15.38
C ALA A 898 9.81 -43.38 -14.00
N LEU A 899 8.94 -43.93 -13.15
CA LEU A 899 8.48 -43.33 -11.91
C LEU A 899 8.20 -44.42 -10.86
N TRP A 900 8.69 -44.22 -9.65
CA TRP A 900 8.38 -45.02 -8.47
C TRP A 900 7.95 -44.12 -7.31
N ILE A 901 6.87 -44.49 -6.61
CA ILE A 901 6.24 -43.69 -5.54
C ILE A 901 6.11 -44.54 -4.28
N GLU A 902 6.61 -44.03 -3.15
CA GLU A 902 6.40 -44.58 -1.80
C GLU A 902 5.74 -43.52 -0.93
N SER A 903 4.61 -43.87 -0.29
CA SER A 903 3.89 -42.98 0.62
C SER A 903 4.66 -42.67 1.90
N GLY A 904 5.58 -43.57 2.29
CA GLY A 904 6.28 -43.51 3.57
C GLY A 904 5.28 -43.43 4.73
N ASN A 905 5.50 -42.47 5.64
CA ASN A 905 4.63 -42.21 6.78
C ASN A 905 3.44 -41.27 6.46
N SER A 906 3.32 -40.76 5.22
CA SER A 906 2.23 -39.88 4.81
C SER A 906 1.08 -40.68 4.18
N PRO A 907 -0.14 -40.70 4.75
CA PRO A 907 -1.28 -41.37 4.15
C PRO A 907 -1.84 -40.65 2.91
N SER A 908 -1.24 -39.53 2.49
CA SER A 908 -1.80 -38.63 1.46
C SER A 908 -0.80 -38.24 0.36
N SER A 909 0.17 -39.09 0.02
CA SER A 909 1.03 -38.86 -1.14
C SER A 909 0.22 -38.86 -2.44
N THR A 910 0.24 -37.73 -3.15
CA THR A 910 -0.48 -37.53 -4.42
C THR A 910 0.46 -37.31 -5.60
N VAL A 911 0.02 -37.75 -6.79
CA VAL A 911 0.67 -37.46 -8.06
C VAL A 911 -0.35 -36.86 -9.02
N ALA A 912 -0.18 -35.58 -9.37
CA ALA A 912 -0.97 -34.90 -10.39
C ALA A 912 -0.18 -34.88 -11.70
N MET A 913 -0.86 -35.15 -12.82
CA MET A 913 -0.26 -35.15 -14.16
C MET A 913 -1.12 -34.34 -15.13
N ASN A 914 -0.52 -33.33 -15.74
CA ASN A 914 -1.12 -32.50 -16.78
C ASN A 914 -0.15 -32.41 -17.98
N TYR A 915 -0.57 -32.84 -19.17
CA TYR A 915 0.29 -32.91 -20.36
C TYR A 915 1.63 -33.65 -20.12
N VAL A 916 1.59 -34.86 -19.56
CA VAL A 916 2.78 -35.67 -19.26
C VAL A 916 2.96 -36.77 -20.30
N THR A 917 4.17 -36.90 -20.85
CA THR A 917 4.56 -37.98 -21.77
C THR A 917 5.52 -38.94 -21.08
N ILE A 918 5.17 -40.22 -21.04
CA ILE A 918 6.03 -41.30 -20.53
C ILE A 918 6.26 -42.30 -21.69
N ALA A 919 7.49 -42.42 -22.19
CA ALA A 919 7.80 -43.17 -23.41
C ALA A 919 9.14 -43.91 -23.34
N ASP A 920 9.26 -45.07 -24.00
CA ASP A 920 10.52 -45.83 -24.16
C ASP A 920 11.31 -46.15 -22.87
N ASN A 921 10.71 -46.03 -21.68
CA ASN A 921 11.37 -46.43 -20.43
C ASN A 921 11.36 -47.95 -20.33
N SER A 922 12.49 -48.55 -19.99
CA SER A 922 12.71 -49.99 -20.08
C SER A 922 13.16 -50.57 -18.77
N ARG A 923 12.58 -51.71 -18.38
CA ARG A 923 13.15 -52.52 -17.31
C ARG A 923 14.52 -53.03 -17.74
N VAL A 924 15.53 -52.94 -16.87
CA VAL A 924 16.83 -53.59 -17.08
C VAL A 924 16.60 -55.10 -17.13
N ALA A 925 16.51 -55.65 -18.33
CA ALA A 925 16.17 -57.05 -18.52
C ALA A 925 17.34 -57.93 -18.09
N GLY A 926 17.07 -58.94 -17.27
CA GLY A 926 18.08 -59.88 -16.79
C GLY A 926 18.67 -60.82 -17.86
N ASP A 927 18.17 -60.74 -19.10
CA ASP A 927 18.40 -61.70 -20.18
C ASP A 927 18.88 -61.04 -21.48
N ALA A 928 20.03 -60.35 -21.43
CA ALA A 928 20.83 -60.03 -22.63
C ALA A 928 21.54 -61.29 -23.19
N ALA A 929 20.81 -62.42 -23.26
CA ALA A 929 21.32 -63.74 -23.60
C ALA A 929 20.27 -64.62 -24.33
N ALA A 930 19.26 -64.04 -24.98
CA ALA A 930 18.32 -64.77 -25.85
C ALA A 930 17.51 -63.90 -26.85
N ALA A 931 18.16 -63.07 -27.68
CA ALA A 931 17.50 -62.44 -28.85
C ALA A 931 18.51 -62.04 -29.94
N VAL A 932 18.83 -63.03 -30.81
CA VAL A 932 19.51 -62.97 -32.14
C VAL A 932 20.55 -61.85 -32.35
#